data_AF-A0AAD5T3M3-F1
#
_entry.id   AF-A0AAD5T3M3-F1
#
_cell.length_a   1.000
_cell.length_b   1.000
_cell.length_c   1.000
_cell.angle_alpha   90.00
_cell.angle_beta   90.00
_cell.angle_gamma   90.00
#
_symmetry.space_group_name_H-M   'P 1'
#
loop_
_entity.id
_entity.type
_entity.pdbx_description
1 polymer ?
#
loop_
_entity_poly.entity_id
_entity_poly.type
_entity_poly.pdbx_seq_one_letter_code
_entity_poly.pdbx_strand_id
1 'polypeptide(L)'
;MKFTVLVAIIELAFVSAQSLEPFPYTLCSTTTCEIRNTYVTPYLPGGSLANVASSGDSLTMGPNRLYLVNPEGTAYEQIYLKNRKLTFTLDISQVPCGMNSAMYFAAMNFSSTLGYGYCDGQTTCNEFDVTEANVGGQAVTAHPCPNATQSNTQGTCSSWGCAVNDRSNTQIGPNFDGIDVTKPFVVSTSFITDDGTDSGILASVVQTYQQGTTVVTIGNITEETCLSLPAVQYGGGFTAMSAGLDEGMVFIFSLWGTANSGDMDWLDGGNTTAKCSALNSTEMQQITTFSAFSLVPISATATTTSTATSITVTSSIPATTTTALPSPLDSFPYTFCSSTGCEIRNTFVTPVQPFGSLANVFPSGNSLTMGPNRLYLVNPEGTAYEQIYLKNRQLTFTMDISQVPCGMNAAMYFSAMSFSSEPGYGYCDGQTTCNEFDVTEANVGGQAFTAHPCPNATQSNTQGSCSSWGCGINDRLDTQIGPDFNGIDVTKPFAVSTSFFTDDGTDSGILTSVVQTYQQGSNVVTIGNITESTCLSLPAVQYGGGMTAMSAGLDEGMVFIFSLWGTANSGDMDWLDGGNTTAKCSALNFTELQQTATFSAFSLGPIDTVSVPSTSTTTVSTTTTRTTTPTTITTATTAITTTATISTSFATTSTTTSLTTTIASATAISVSASYSVSIPKITTEPICTEPTTTTTMACY
;
A
#
# COMPACT_ATOMS: atom_id res chain seq x y z
N MET A 1 13.81 -47.30 -54.04
CA MET A 1 12.83 -47.82 -53.06
C MET A 1 13.57 -48.07 -51.76
N LYS A 2 12.96 -47.77 -50.60
CA LYS A 2 13.47 -47.96 -49.22
C LYS A 2 14.70 -47.14 -48.79
N PHE A 3 14.59 -46.63 -47.56
CA PHE A 3 15.57 -45.87 -46.80
C PHE A 3 16.62 -46.78 -46.16
N THR A 4 17.76 -46.21 -45.75
CA THR A 4 18.48 -46.60 -44.52
C THR A 4 18.63 -45.33 -43.68
N VAL A 5 18.45 -45.43 -42.36
CA VAL A 5 18.40 -44.26 -41.46
C VAL A 5 19.82 -43.80 -41.11
N LEU A 6 20.07 -42.48 -41.24
CA LEU A 6 21.22 -41.83 -40.64
C LEU A 6 20.75 -41.10 -39.38
N VAL A 7 21.14 -41.59 -38.20
CA VAL A 7 20.95 -40.85 -36.94
C VAL A 7 22.10 -39.85 -36.85
N ALA A 8 21.84 -38.60 -37.27
CA ALA A 8 22.74 -37.50 -36.99
C ALA A 8 22.65 -37.17 -35.49
N ILE A 9 23.78 -37.26 -34.78
CA ILE A 9 23.88 -36.69 -33.44
C ILE A 9 23.85 -35.17 -33.63
N ILE A 10 22.78 -34.54 -33.16
CA ILE A 10 22.72 -33.08 -33.05
C ILE A 10 23.48 -32.72 -31.77
N GLU A 11 24.80 -32.58 -31.88
CA GLU A 11 25.51 -31.68 -30.97
C GLU A 11 24.94 -30.28 -31.25
N LEU A 12 24.11 -29.78 -30.33
CA LEU A 12 23.85 -28.34 -30.30
C LEU A 12 25.20 -27.68 -30.09
N ALA A 13 25.57 -26.79 -31.01
CA ALA A 13 26.74 -25.96 -30.83
C ALA A 13 26.51 -25.01 -29.65
N PHE A 14 26.92 -25.45 -28.47
CA PHE A 14 27.23 -24.54 -27.37
C PHE A 14 28.23 -23.53 -27.95
N VAL A 15 27.77 -22.28 -28.10
CA VAL A 15 28.63 -21.17 -28.50
C VAL A 15 29.76 -21.13 -27.48
N SER A 16 31.00 -21.29 -27.95
CA SER A 16 32.16 -21.25 -27.07
C SER A 16 32.31 -19.84 -26.51
N ALA A 17 31.70 -19.59 -25.35
CA ALA A 17 32.04 -18.45 -24.53
C ALA A 17 33.55 -18.44 -24.35
N GLN A 18 34.17 -17.27 -24.49
CA GLN A 18 35.52 -17.08 -23.98
C GLN A 18 35.41 -17.29 -22.47
N SER A 19 36.04 -18.35 -21.95
CA SER A 19 35.90 -18.77 -20.57
C SER A 19 36.60 -17.76 -19.65
N LEU A 20 35.85 -16.74 -19.27
CA LEU A 20 36.18 -15.86 -18.16
C LEU A 20 36.35 -16.73 -16.91
N GLU A 21 37.35 -16.40 -16.10
CA GLU A 21 37.54 -17.03 -14.79
C GLU A 21 36.30 -16.80 -13.92
N PRO A 22 35.98 -17.72 -13.00
CA PRO A 22 34.87 -17.53 -12.07
C PRO A 22 35.01 -16.22 -11.32
N PHE A 23 33.89 -15.52 -11.13
CA PHE A 23 33.79 -14.29 -10.38
C PHE A 23 33.16 -14.60 -9.01
N PRO A 24 33.96 -14.85 -7.97
CA PRO A 24 33.43 -15.19 -6.66
C PRO A 24 32.84 -13.97 -5.94
N TYR A 25 31.70 -14.17 -5.27
CA TYR A 25 31.23 -13.26 -4.21
C TYR A 25 31.06 -13.98 -2.88
N THR A 26 31.24 -13.25 -1.78
CA THR A 26 31.02 -13.77 -0.41
C THR A 26 29.56 -13.57 -0.03
N LEU A 27 28.84 -14.65 0.26
CA LEU A 27 27.49 -14.60 0.83
C LEU A 27 27.53 -15.06 2.28
N CYS A 28 26.95 -14.28 3.19
CA CYS A 28 26.82 -14.69 4.60
C CYS A 28 25.36 -14.94 5.02
N SER A 29 25.22 -15.87 5.94
CA SER A 29 24.09 -16.00 6.88
C SER A 29 24.44 -15.29 8.20
N THR A 30 23.58 -15.38 9.19
CA THR A 30 23.86 -14.90 10.57
C THR A 30 24.89 -15.76 11.32
N THR A 31 25.35 -16.88 10.76
CA THR A 31 26.23 -17.85 11.44
C THR A 31 27.39 -18.38 10.59
N THR A 32 27.35 -18.21 9.28
CA THR A 32 28.30 -18.77 8.31
C THR A 32 28.50 -17.81 7.14
N CYS A 33 29.64 -17.93 6.45
CA CYS A 33 29.85 -17.30 5.15
C CYS A 33 30.36 -18.34 4.15
N GLU A 34 29.89 -18.26 2.91
CA GLU A 34 30.30 -19.09 1.78
C GLU A 34 30.80 -18.21 0.63
N ILE A 35 31.64 -18.78 -0.24
CA ILE A 35 32.07 -18.14 -1.49
C ILE A 35 31.27 -18.79 -2.62
N ARG A 36 30.53 -17.99 -3.37
CA ARG A 36 29.76 -18.43 -4.54
C ARG A 36 30.50 -18.07 -5.81
N ASN A 37 30.90 -19.09 -6.56
CA ASN A 37 31.62 -18.97 -7.83
C ASN A 37 30.62 -18.79 -8.99
N THR A 38 30.21 -17.56 -9.26
CA THR A 38 29.36 -17.22 -10.41
C THR A 38 30.21 -16.85 -11.63
N TYR A 39 29.57 -16.60 -12.77
CA TYR A 39 30.22 -16.13 -13.99
C TYR A 39 29.48 -14.91 -14.55
N VAL A 40 30.10 -14.19 -15.49
CA VAL A 40 29.43 -13.09 -16.22
C VAL A 40 29.23 -13.42 -17.70
N THR A 41 28.06 -13.03 -18.23
CA THR A 41 27.66 -13.26 -19.63
C THR A 41 27.22 -11.94 -20.29
N PRO A 42 27.49 -11.71 -21.58
CA PRO A 42 27.04 -10.49 -22.26
C PRO A 42 25.53 -10.51 -22.52
N TYR A 43 24.94 -9.32 -22.72
CA TYR A 43 23.49 -9.15 -22.90
C TYR A 43 22.83 -10.06 -23.96
N LEU A 44 23.49 -10.33 -25.09
CA LEU A 44 22.88 -11.12 -26.17
C LEU A 44 23.64 -12.45 -26.37
N PRO A 45 22.96 -13.55 -26.76
CA PRO A 45 23.61 -14.78 -27.17
C PRO A 45 24.59 -14.54 -28.33
N GLY A 46 25.86 -14.83 -28.13
CA GLY A 46 26.93 -14.51 -29.10
C GLY A 46 27.42 -13.05 -29.05
N GLY A 47 27.04 -12.29 -28.03
CA GLY A 47 27.61 -10.97 -27.74
C GLY A 47 29.12 -11.02 -27.48
N SER A 48 29.79 -9.88 -27.69
CA SER A 48 31.23 -9.78 -27.51
C SER A 48 31.60 -9.59 -26.04
N LEU A 49 32.66 -10.25 -25.58
CA LEU A 49 33.35 -9.98 -24.32
C LEU A 49 34.62 -9.13 -24.54
N ALA A 50 34.69 -8.40 -25.66
CA ALA A 50 35.79 -7.49 -25.92
C ALA A 50 35.90 -6.41 -24.83
N ASN A 51 37.12 -6.18 -24.37
CA ASN A 51 37.45 -5.28 -23.24
C ASN A 51 36.82 -5.70 -21.90
N VAL A 52 36.44 -6.98 -21.73
CA VAL A 52 36.03 -7.56 -20.44
C VAL A 52 37.11 -8.52 -19.94
N ALA A 53 37.44 -8.47 -18.65
CA ALA A 53 38.31 -9.43 -18.00
C ALA A 53 37.86 -9.69 -16.55
N SER A 54 37.74 -10.96 -16.16
CA SER A 54 37.65 -11.36 -14.75
C SER A 54 39.01 -11.93 -14.30
N SER A 55 39.35 -11.72 -13.03
CA SER A 55 40.53 -12.34 -12.40
C SER A 55 40.34 -12.38 -10.89
N GLY A 56 40.11 -13.58 -10.34
CA GLY A 56 39.66 -13.72 -8.96
C GLY A 56 38.33 -12.96 -8.74
N ASP A 57 38.18 -12.34 -7.59
CA ASP A 57 37.04 -11.53 -7.18
C ASP A 57 36.93 -10.16 -7.89
N SER A 58 37.66 -9.95 -8.99
CA SER A 58 37.72 -8.69 -9.74
C SER A 58 37.19 -8.84 -11.17
N LEU A 59 36.39 -7.86 -11.61
CA LEU A 59 35.80 -7.74 -12.94
C LEU A 59 36.09 -6.35 -13.51
N THR A 60 36.89 -6.29 -14.56
CA THR A 60 37.22 -5.08 -15.32
C THR A 60 36.46 -5.07 -16.65
N MET A 61 35.84 -3.94 -17.01
CA MET A 61 35.16 -3.80 -18.30
C MET A 61 35.29 -2.41 -18.94
N GLY A 62 35.45 -2.39 -20.26
CA GLY A 62 35.07 -1.27 -21.13
C GLY A 62 33.56 -1.31 -21.47
N PRO A 63 33.06 -0.41 -22.35
CA PRO A 63 31.63 -0.20 -22.56
C PRO A 63 30.86 -1.46 -22.99
N ASN A 64 30.01 -1.96 -22.09
CA ASN A 64 29.33 -3.26 -22.16
C ASN A 64 28.08 -3.26 -21.25
N ARG A 65 27.28 -4.32 -21.34
CA ARG A 65 26.32 -4.74 -20.31
C ARG A 65 26.43 -6.24 -20.07
N LEU A 66 26.73 -6.62 -18.82
CA LEU A 66 27.03 -7.98 -18.39
C LEU A 66 26.09 -8.40 -17.26
N TYR A 67 25.71 -9.67 -17.24
CA TYR A 67 24.79 -10.26 -16.28
C TYR A 67 25.51 -11.32 -15.48
N LEU A 68 25.26 -11.37 -14.17
CA LEU A 68 25.74 -12.46 -13.33
C LEU A 68 24.89 -13.72 -13.55
N VAL A 69 25.55 -14.86 -13.71
CA VAL A 69 24.91 -16.17 -13.90
C VAL A 69 25.45 -17.21 -12.92
N ASN A 70 24.63 -18.23 -12.66
CA ASN A 70 24.92 -19.35 -11.78
C ASN A 70 26.20 -20.13 -12.19
N PRO A 71 26.77 -20.98 -11.32
CA PRO A 71 27.99 -21.74 -11.61
C PRO A 71 27.90 -22.63 -12.86
N GLU A 72 26.69 -23.02 -13.26
CA GLU A 72 26.44 -23.82 -14.46
C GLU A 72 26.35 -22.98 -15.75
N GLY A 73 26.29 -21.65 -15.67
CA GLY A 73 26.15 -20.74 -16.81
C GLY A 73 24.83 -20.89 -17.57
N THR A 74 23.75 -21.25 -16.86
CA THR A 74 22.44 -21.62 -17.43
C THR A 74 21.28 -20.72 -17.00
N ALA A 75 21.40 -20.01 -15.90
CA ALA A 75 20.40 -19.09 -15.35
C ALA A 75 21.06 -17.86 -14.72
N TYR A 76 20.34 -16.75 -14.63
CA TYR A 76 20.81 -15.56 -13.92
C TYR A 76 20.99 -15.86 -12.41
N GLU A 77 22.00 -15.27 -11.78
CA GLU A 77 22.15 -15.33 -10.32
C GLU A 77 21.15 -14.36 -9.68
N GLN A 78 20.19 -14.91 -8.92
CA GLN A 78 19.24 -14.14 -8.11
C GLN A 78 19.89 -13.70 -6.80
N ILE A 79 19.84 -12.41 -6.50
CA ILE A 79 20.39 -11.84 -5.27
C ILE A 79 19.26 -11.25 -4.42
N TYR A 80 19.14 -11.76 -3.19
CA TYR A 80 18.21 -11.28 -2.18
C TYR A 80 18.89 -10.22 -1.33
N LEU A 81 18.40 -8.98 -1.40
CA LEU A 81 19.06 -7.80 -0.81
C LEU A 81 18.43 -7.31 0.50
N LYS A 82 17.16 -7.67 0.79
CA LYS A 82 16.47 -7.18 2.00
C LYS A 82 17.23 -7.58 3.28
N ASN A 83 17.29 -6.64 4.23
CA ASN A 83 18.02 -6.75 5.50
C ASN A 83 19.52 -7.07 5.36
N ARG A 84 20.13 -6.74 4.22
CA ARG A 84 21.54 -7.06 3.93
C ARG A 84 22.34 -5.83 3.53
N LYS A 85 23.63 -5.90 3.83
CA LYS A 85 24.63 -4.93 3.38
C LYS A 85 25.43 -5.55 2.24
N LEU A 86 25.33 -4.94 1.07
CA LEU A 86 26.20 -5.19 -0.08
C LEU A 86 27.44 -4.29 0.03
N THR A 87 28.62 -4.88 -0.13
CA THR A 87 29.91 -4.19 -0.09
C THR A 87 30.78 -4.65 -1.25
N PHE A 88 31.45 -3.70 -1.91
CA PHE A 88 32.39 -3.96 -3.01
C PHE A 88 33.39 -2.82 -3.14
N THR A 89 34.48 -3.04 -3.86
CA THR A 89 35.45 -2.01 -4.26
C THR A 89 35.17 -1.58 -5.71
N LEU A 90 35.10 -0.27 -5.93
CA LEU A 90 34.90 0.36 -7.24
C LEU A 90 36.15 1.13 -7.64
N ASP A 91 36.61 0.94 -8.88
CA ASP A 91 37.57 1.79 -9.57
C ASP A 91 36.91 2.39 -10.81
N ILE A 92 36.70 3.70 -10.76
CA ILE A 92 36.20 4.55 -11.85
C ILE A 92 37.25 5.58 -12.30
N SER A 93 38.52 5.40 -11.94
CA SER A 93 39.61 6.32 -12.31
C SER A 93 39.82 6.49 -13.82
N GLN A 94 39.22 5.62 -14.63
CA GLN A 94 39.22 5.65 -16.09
C GLN A 94 37.83 5.90 -16.71
N VAL A 95 36.82 6.32 -15.93
CA VAL A 95 35.45 6.65 -16.38
C VAL A 95 35.22 8.17 -16.38
N PRO A 96 35.34 8.86 -17.53
CA PRO A 96 35.14 10.30 -17.63
C PRO A 96 33.67 10.72 -17.46
N CYS A 97 33.43 12.02 -17.21
CA CYS A 97 32.09 12.62 -17.32
C CYS A 97 31.46 12.38 -18.70
N GLY A 98 30.13 12.41 -18.77
CA GLY A 98 29.38 11.96 -19.95
C GLY A 98 29.24 10.43 -20.07
N MET A 99 29.82 9.65 -19.14
CA MET A 99 29.63 8.20 -19.03
C MET A 99 28.99 7.79 -17.71
N ASN A 100 28.42 6.58 -17.65
CA ASN A 100 27.89 5.97 -16.42
C ASN A 100 28.47 4.55 -16.29
N SER A 101 29.27 4.32 -15.24
CA SER A 101 29.59 3.01 -14.69
C SER A 101 28.49 2.63 -13.71
N ALA A 102 27.59 1.77 -14.15
CA ALA A 102 26.41 1.34 -13.42
C ALA A 102 26.59 -0.08 -12.86
N MET A 103 26.10 -0.30 -11.64
CA MET A 103 25.93 -1.62 -11.04
C MET A 103 24.59 -1.68 -10.35
N TYR A 104 23.73 -2.58 -10.82
CA TYR A 104 22.30 -2.51 -10.53
C TYR A 104 21.65 -3.89 -10.53
N PHE A 105 20.41 -3.90 -10.04
CA PHE A 105 19.61 -5.11 -9.84
C PHE A 105 18.25 -4.92 -10.49
N ALA A 106 17.79 -5.90 -11.27
CA ALA A 106 16.50 -5.84 -11.97
C ALA A 106 15.60 -7.05 -11.68
N ALA A 107 14.31 -6.83 -11.49
CA ALA A 107 13.29 -7.86 -11.30
C ALA A 107 12.86 -8.49 -12.66
N MET A 108 13.82 -9.11 -13.33
CA MET A 108 13.66 -9.78 -14.62
C MET A 108 12.98 -11.15 -14.49
N ASN A 109 12.24 -11.56 -15.51
CA ASN A 109 11.53 -12.85 -15.50
C ASN A 109 12.50 -14.05 -15.60
N PHE A 110 12.44 -14.98 -14.65
CA PHE A 110 13.39 -16.07 -14.52
C PHE A 110 13.16 -17.24 -15.49
N SER A 111 12.07 -17.25 -16.27
CA SER A 111 11.74 -18.33 -17.20
C SER A 111 12.27 -18.12 -18.62
N SER A 112 13.10 -17.10 -18.86
CA SER A 112 13.65 -16.78 -20.19
C SER A 112 14.95 -17.53 -20.50
N THR A 113 15.22 -17.71 -21.80
CA THR A 113 16.57 -18.04 -22.28
C THR A 113 17.52 -16.88 -21.94
N LEU A 114 18.71 -17.17 -21.40
CA LEU A 114 19.75 -16.16 -21.13
C LEU A 114 19.92 -15.19 -22.32
N GLY A 115 19.91 -13.90 -22.02
CA GLY A 115 19.96 -12.80 -22.99
C GLY A 115 18.63 -12.41 -23.64
N TYR A 116 17.50 -12.89 -23.11
CA TYR A 116 16.15 -12.41 -23.44
C TYR A 116 15.37 -12.03 -22.16
N GLY A 117 14.39 -11.14 -22.30
CA GLY A 117 13.54 -10.71 -21.17
C GLY A 117 14.19 -9.69 -20.21
N TYR A 118 15.17 -8.93 -20.68
CA TYR A 118 15.67 -7.75 -19.95
C TYR A 118 14.56 -6.71 -19.79
N CYS A 119 14.51 -6.13 -18.60
CA CYS A 119 13.71 -4.98 -18.22
C CYS A 119 14.51 -4.16 -17.20
N ASP A 120 14.08 -2.93 -17.01
CA ASP A 120 14.64 -1.90 -16.14
C ASP A 120 13.52 -0.95 -15.70
N GLY A 121 13.86 0.03 -14.86
CA GLY A 121 12.97 1.09 -14.40
C GLY A 121 12.53 2.06 -15.49
N GLN A 122 13.21 2.05 -16.65
CA GLN A 122 12.81 2.79 -17.84
C GLN A 122 11.77 2.01 -18.69
N THR A 123 11.61 0.72 -18.43
CA THR A 123 10.67 -0.18 -19.10
C THR A 123 9.60 -0.70 -18.15
N THR A 124 9.80 -1.88 -17.55
CA THR A 124 8.68 -2.71 -17.03
C THR A 124 9.00 -3.59 -15.82
N CYS A 125 10.08 -3.32 -15.08
CA CYS A 125 10.29 -3.99 -13.79
C CYS A 125 10.94 -3.09 -12.73
N ASN A 126 10.85 -3.54 -11.46
CA ASN A 126 11.57 -2.94 -10.36
C ASN A 126 13.08 -3.02 -10.63
N GLU A 127 13.75 -1.88 -10.49
CA GLU A 127 15.21 -1.75 -10.67
C GLU A 127 15.81 -1.01 -9.46
N PHE A 128 17.04 -1.35 -9.11
CA PHE A 128 17.80 -0.67 -8.07
C PHE A 128 19.25 -0.49 -8.49
N ASP A 129 19.62 0.74 -8.79
CA ASP A 129 20.98 1.15 -9.10
C ASP A 129 21.76 1.36 -7.80
N VAL A 130 22.59 0.38 -7.48
CA VAL A 130 23.46 0.40 -6.29
C VAL A 130 24.62 1.36 -6.48
N THR A 131 25.08 1.58 -7.72
CA THR A 131 25.91 2.75 -8.05
C THR A 131 25.68 3.16 -9.49
N GLU A 132 25.61 4.46 -9.71
CA GLU A 132 25.75 5.11 -11.01
C GLU A 132 26.91 6.11 -10.89
N ALA A 133 27.97 5.92 -11.68
CA ALA A 133 29.27 6.46 -11.31
C ALA A 133 30.12 6.96 -12.48
N ASN A 134 30.68 8.16 -12.34
CA ASN A 134 31.85 8.63 -13.08
C ASN A 134 32.70 9.58 -12.20
N VAL A 135 33.84 10.06 -12.69
CA VAL A 135 34.71 10.97 -11.90
C VAL A 135 34.10 12.34 -11.56
N GLY A 136 33.01 12.71 -12.22
CA GLY A 136 32.25 13.95 -11.98
C GLY A 136 31.11 13.82 -10.97
N GLY A 137 30.52 12.63 -10.81
CA GLY A 137 29.42 12.43 -9.87
C GLY A 137 29.12 10.96 -9.58
N GLN A 138 28.45 10.73 -8.45
CA GLN A 138 27.95 9.44 -8.00
C GLN A 138 26.46 9.55 -7.65
N ALA A 139 25.69 8.50 -7.93
CA ALA A 139 24.32 8.33 -7.44
C ALA A 139 24.04 6.89 -7.01
N VAL A 140 23.00 6.75 -6.18
CA VAL A 140 22.30 5.50 -5.85
C VAL A 140 20.81 5.77 -6.03
N THR A 141 20.12 4.90 -6.77
CA THR A 141 18.78 5.19 -7.30
C THR A 141 17.86 3.99 -7.15
N ALA A 142 16.70 4.19 -6.53
CA ALA A 142 15.63 3.19 -6.49
C ALA A 142 14.63 3.48 -7.62
N HIS A 143 14.38 2.52 -8.50
CA HIS A 143 13.40 2.61 -9.58
C HIS A 143 12.21 1.66 -9.32
N PRO A 144 11.34 1.98 -8.34
CA PRO A 144 10.16 1.17 -8.03
C PRO A 144 9.18 1.12 -9.21
N CYS A 145 8.54 -0.02 -9.40
CA CYS A 145 7.58 -0.24 -10.47
C CYS A 145 6.30 -0.91 -9.96
N PRO A 146 5.11 -0.27 -10.07
CA PRO A 146 3.86 -0.87 -9.62
C PRO A 146 3.54 -2.11 -10.45
N ASN A 147 3.00 -3.14 -9.80
CA ASN A 147 2.51 -4.35 -10.46
C ASN A 147 3.57 -5.08 -11.32
N ALA A 148 4.86 -4.95 -10.96
CA ALA A 148 5.97 -5.57 -11.66
C ALA A 148 6.80 -6.47 -10.74
N THR A 149 6.21 -7.61 -10.37
CA THR A 149 6.92 -8.75 -9.76
C THR A 149 8.02 -9.26 -10.69
N GLN A 150 7.66 -9.62 -11.93
CA GLN A 150 8.61 -9.95 -13.01
C GLN A 150 8.13 -9.38 -14.36
N SER A 151 8.90 -8.45 -14.93
CA SER A 151 8.79 -7.91 -16.31
C SER A 151 7.37 -7.86 -16.92
N ASN A 152 6.66 -6.73 -16.74
CA ASN A 152 5.37 -6.49 -17.41
C ASN A 152 5.57 -5.93 -18.85
N THR A 153 4.48 -5.49 -19.51
CA THR A 153 4.52 -4.86 -20.85
C THR A 153 3.77 -3.54 -20.92
N GLN A 154 3.60 -2.84 -19.79
CA GLN A 154 2.83 -1.60 -19.63
C GLN A 154 3.62 -0.59 -18.76
N GLY A 155 4.60 0.07 -19.38
CA GLY A 155 5.61 0.89 -18.68
C GLY A 155 5.01 2.02 -17.84
N THR A 156 5.03 1.82 -16.53
CA THR A 156 4.54 2.73 -15.48
C THR A 156 5.50 2.81 -14.28
N CYS A 157 6.74 2.31 -14.48
CA CYS A 157 7.80 2.35 -13.49
C CYS A 157 8.29 3.79 -13.22
N SER A 158 8.92 3.99 -12.07
CA SER A 158 9.64 5.22 -11.69
C SER A 158 10.89 5.40 -12.57
N SER A 159 10.74 5.85 -13.81
CA SER A 159 11.85 5.93 -14.77
C SER A 159 12.90 6.99 -14.47
N TRP A 160 12.59 7.96 -13.61
CA TRP A 160 13.56 8.91 -13.03
C TRP A 160 14.15 8.42 -11.71
N GLY A 161 13.51 7.43 -11.08
CA GLY A 161 13.91 6.88 -9.80
C GLY A 161 13.76 7.86 -8.64
N CYS A 162 13.99 7.33 -7.44
CA CYS A 162 14.35 8.11 -6.28
C CYS A 162 15.87 8.03 -6.08
N ALA A 163 16.57 9.10 -6.43
CA ALA A 163 18.03 9.16 -6.42
C ALA A 163 18.57 10.00 -5.26
N VAL A 164 19.64 9.52 -4.63
CA VAL A 164 20.55 10.34 -3.82
C VAL A 164 21.88 10.43 -4.56
N ASN A 165 22.45 11.63 -4.69
CA ASN A 165 23.68 11.88 -5.45
C ASN A 165 24.66 12.79 -4.70
N ASP A 166 25.93 12.75 -5.12
CA ASP A 166 27.04 13.46 -4.48
C ASP A 166 27.28 14.89 -5.02
N ARG A 167 26.40 15.42 -5.88
CA ARG A 167 26.64 16.67 -6.64
C ARG A 167 27.02 17.88 -5.78
N SER A 168 26.31 18.04 -4.67
CA SER A 168 26.54 19.10 -3.67
C SER A 168 27.54 18.68 -2.58
N ASN A 169 27.96 17.42 -2.56
CA ASN A 169 28.89 16.88 -1.58
C ASN A 169 30.34 17.28 -1.95
N THR A 170 31.02 17.92 -1.00
CA THR A 170 32.40 18.44 -1.13
C THR A 170 33.45 17.50 -0.54
N GLN A 171 33.08 16.26 -0.19
CA GLN A 171 33.96 15.23 0.36
C GLN A 171 34.25 14.10 -0.64
N ILE A 172 33.58 14.07 -1.80
CA ILE A 172 33.79 13.09 -2.87
C ILE A 172 34.14 13.84 -4.15
N GLY A 173 35.20 13.40 -4.83
CA GLY A 173 35.61 13.96 -6.12
C GLY A 173 37.07 13.65 -6.47
N PRO A 174 37.52 14.06 -7.67
CA PRO A 174 38.85 13.70 -8.15
C PRO A 174 39.93 14.56 -7.50
N ASN A 175 40.94 13.92 -6.90
CA ASN A 175 42.01 14.53 -6.10
C ASN A 175 41.53 15.20 -4.79
N PHE A 176 40.40 14.76 -4.20
CA PHE A 176 39.89 15.27 -2.92
C PHE A 176 40.55 14.57 -1.72
N ASP A 177 40.71 15.30 -0.60
CA ASP A 177 41.19 14.76 0.69
C ASP A 177 40.18 13.83 1.40
N GLY A 178 38.98 13.65 0.84
CA GLY A 178 37.90 12.80 1.37
C GLY A 178 37.89 11.41 0.73
N ILE A 179 37.05 11.22 -0.27
CA ILE A 179 37.03 10.06 -1.18
C ILE A 179 37.54 10.53 -2.54
N ASP A 180 38.74 10.10 -2.90
CA ASP A 180 39.36 10.42 -4.19
C ASP A 180 38.98 9.39 -5.25
N VAL A 181 38.10 9.76 -6.16
CA VAL A 181 37.59 8.89 -7.24
C VAL A 181 38.63 8.63 -8.36
N THR A 182 39.84 9.22 -8.28
CA THR A 182 40.99 8.82 -9.12
C THR A 182 41.67 7.52 -8.65
N LYS A 183 41.19 6.94 -7.55
CA LYS A 183 41.71 5.70 -6.95
C LYS A 183 40.55 4.78 -6.57
N PRO A 184 40.77 3.47 -6.40
CA PRO A 184 39.76 2.57 -5.86
C PRO A 184 39.20 3.04 -4.50
N PHE A 185 37.90 2.85 -4.30
CA PHE A 185 37.20 3.08 -3.03
C PHE A 185 36.16 1.99 -2.78
N VAL A 186 35.81 1.76 -1.52
CA VAL A 186 34.79 0.78 -1.12
C VAL A 186 33.43 1.45 -1.14
N VAL A 187 32.48 0.87 -1.85
CA VAL A 187 31.05 1.19 -1.79
C VAL A 187 30.36 0.23 -0.81
N SER A 188 29.41 0.74 -0.04
CA SER A 188 28.76 0.02 1.05
C SER A 188 27.29 0.46 1.15
N THR A 189 26.40 -0.36 0.58
CA THR A 189 24.95 -0.09 0.48
C THR A 189 24.19 -1.05 1.39
N SER A 190 23.41 -0.52 2.32
CA SER A 190 22.68 -1.28 3.34
C SER A 190 21.17 -1.15 3.12
N PHE A 191 20.50 -2.26 2.78
CA PHE A 191 19.07 -2.32 2.55
C PHE A 191 18.37 -2.69 3.87
N ILE A 192 17.92 -1.68 4.60
CA ILE A 192 17.31 -1.82 5.92
C ILE A 192 15.81 -2.00 5.74
N THR A 193 15.27 -3.11 6.25
CA THR A 193 13.83 -3.34 6.36
C THR A 193 13.25 -2.75 7.65
N ASP A 194 11.95 -2.50 7.65
CA ASP A 194 11.16 -1.98 8.77
C ASP A 194 11.23 -2.85 10.04
N ASP A 195 11.17 -4.16 9.87
CA ASP A 195 11.22 -5.16 10.95
C ASP A 195 12.63 -5.69 11.27
N GLY A 196 13.64 -5.36 10.46
CA GLY A 196 15.00 -5.89 10.56
C GLY A 196 15.13 -7.38 10.18
N THR A 197 14.21 -7.90 9.36
CA THR A 197 14.24 -9.25 8.80
C THR A 197 14.34 -9.24 7.28
N ASP A 198 14.85 -10.32 6.70
CA ASP A 198 14.94 -10.53 5.26
C ASP A 198 13.55 -10.56 4.55
N SER A 199 12.44 -10.54 5.31
CA SER A 199 11.06 -10.51 4.80
C SER A 199 10.33 -9.16 4.96
N GLY A 200 10.80 -8.23 5.78
CA GLY A 200 10.14 -6.93 5.98
C GLY A 200 10.09 -6.04 4.74
N ILE A 201 9.35 -4.93 4.82
CA ILE A 201 9.32 -3.91 3.77
C ILE A 201 10.60 -3.08 3.86
N LEU A 202 11.22 -2.78 2.71
CA LEU A 202 12.36 -1.87 2.66
C LEU A 202 11.96 -0.52 3.27
N ALA A 203 12.68 -0.07 4.30
CA ALA A 203 12.40 1.18 5.01
C ALA A 203 13.45 2.26 4.72
N SER A 204 14.71 1.86 4.52
CA SER A 204 15.76 2.78 4.06
C SER A 204 16.90 2.06 3.34
N VAL A 205 17.54 2.77 2.41
CA VAL A 205 18.83 2.38 1.85
C VAL A 205 19.88 3.40 2.23
N VAL A 206 20.88 2.95 2.99
CA VAL A 206 22.01 3.77 3.45
C VAL A 206 23.23 3.43 2.63
N GLN A 207 23.74 4.38 1.84
CA GLN A 207 24.99 4.22 1.10
C GLN A 207 26.14 5.00 1.75
N THR A 208 27.27 4.31 1.84
CA THR A 208 28.54 4.84 2.34
C THR A 208 29.68 4.54 1.36
N TYR A 209 30.59 5.48 1.24
CA TYR A 209 31.85 5.36 0.51
C TYR A 209 33.00 5.39 1.50
N GLN A 210 33.98 4.50 1.35
CA GLN A 210 35.15 4.43 2.22
C GLN A 210 36.45 4.38 1.42
N GLN A 211 37.43 5.21 1.80
CA GLN A 211 38.79 5.16 1.28
C GLN A 211 39.79 5.27 2.45
N GLY A 212 40.52 4.18 2.70
CA GLY A 212 41.36 4.06 3.89
C GLY A 212 40.54 4.16 5.19
N THR A 213 40.78 5.22 5.96
CA THR A 213 40.04 5.52 7.21
C THR A 213 38.91 6.54 7.02
N THR A 214 38.82 7.19 5.86
CA THR A 214 37.75 8.15 5.56
C THR A 214 36.49 7.40 5.16
N VAL A 215 35.34 7.79 5.73
CA VAL A 215 34.01 7.31 5.36
C VAL A 215 33.11 8.51 5.11
N VAL A 216 32.34 8.49 4.01
CA VAL A 216 31.38 9.54 3.63
C VAL A 216 30.03 8.91 3.32
N THR A 217 28.96 9.57 3.75
CA THR A 217 27.56 9.27 3.40
C THR A 217 27.06 10.39 2.49
N ILE A 218 26.44 10.08 1.34
CA ILE A 218 25.85 11.11 0.46
C ILE A 218 24.40 11.42 0.84
N GLY A 219 23.73 10.48 1.51
CA GLY A 219 22.37 10.57 2.04
C GLY A 219 21.80 9.17 2.19
N ASN A 220 20.52 9.08 2.54
CA ASN A 220 19.76 7.84 2.59
C ASN A 220 18.60 7.92 1.60
N ILE A 221 18.30 6.83 0.89
CA ILE A 221 17.00 6.68 0.23
C ILE A 221 16.00 6.21 1.30
N THR A 222 14.85 6.88 1.41
CA THR A 222 13.77 6.64 2.37
C THR A 222 12.42 6.96 1.71
N GLU A 223 11.31 6.39 2.20
CA GLU A 223 9.97 6.70 1.66
C GLU A 223 9.74 8.23 1.62
N GLU A 224 10.00 8.95 2.73
CA GLU A 224 9.94 10.41 2.83
C GLU A 224 10.75 11.15 1.74
N THR A 225 12.03 10.80 1.55
CA THR A 225 12.87 11.46 0.53
C THR A 225 12.32 11.28 -0.88
N CYS A 226 11.61 10.18 -1.13
CA CYS A 226 11.11 9.83 -2.45
C CYS A 226 9.68 10.32 -2.72
N LEU A 227 8.84 10.39 -1.68
CA LEU A 227 7.55 11.09 -1.67
C LEU A 227 7.68 12.60 -1.95
N SER A 228 8.89 13.16 -1.88
CA SER A 228 9.18 14.52 -2.37
C SER A 228 9.09 14.67 -3.90
N LEU A 229 9.10 13.55 -4.64
CA LEU A 229 8.96 13.52 -6.09
C LEU A 229 7.47 13.52 -6.52
N PRO A 230 7.14 14.01 -7.72
CA PRO A 230 5.80 13.87 -8.28
C PRO A 230 5.35 12.40 -8.30
N ALA A 231 4.09 12.10 -7.94
CA ALA A 231 3.61 10.71 -7.80
C ALA A 231 3.86 9.81 -9.03
N VAL A 232 3.76 10.36 -10.26
CA VAL A 232 4.05 9.62 -11.51
C VAL A 232 5.55 9.25 -11.67
N GLN A 233 6.44 9.92 -10.93
CA GLN A 233 7.86 9.63 -10.87
C GLN A 233 8.22 8.73 -9.68
N TYR A 234 7.28 8.33 -8.82
CA TYR A 234 7.57 7.54 -7.61
C TYR A 234 7.09 6.07 -7.65
N GLY A 235 6.33 5.65 -8.67
CA GLY A 235 6.24 4.23 -9.05
C GLY A 235 5.83 3.22 -7.96
N GLY A 236 5.04 3.62 -6.96
CA GLY A 236 4.58 2.73 -5.88
C GLY A 236 5.54 2.53 -4.71
N GLY A 237 6.59 3.34 -4.62
CA GLY A 237 7.44 3.48 -3.43
C GLY A 237 8.19 2.22 -3.00
N PHE A 238 8.63 2.18 -1.74
CA PHE A 238 9.37 1.03 -1.25
C PHE A 238 8.50 -0.21 -1.07
N THR A 239 7.17 -0.10 -1.05
CA THR A 239 6.28 -1.26 -1.16
C THR A 239 6.45 -1.95 -2.52
N ALA A 240 6.40 -1.20 -3.63
CA ALA A 240 6.66 -1.76 -4.96
C ALA A 240 8.11 -2.26 -5.11
N MET A 241 9.09 -1.50 -4.60
CA MET A 241 10.50 -1.92 -4.59
C MET A 241 10.70 -3.23 -3.82
N SER A 242 10.02 -3.39 -2.67
CA SER A 242 10.10 -4.60 -1.85
C SER A 242 9.61 -5.83 -2.59
N ALA A 243 8.49 -5.73 -3.32
CA ALA A 243 8.00 -6.84 -4.13
C ALA A 243 9.04 -7.32 -5.18
N GLY A 244 9.81 -6.42 -5.78
CA GLY A 244 10.94 -6.78 -6.65
C GLY A 244 12.13 -7.40 -5.89
N LEU A 245 12.37 -6.98 -4.65
CA LEU A 245 13.44 -7.48 -3.78
C LEU A 245 13.11 -8.84 -3.12
N ASP A 246 11.82 -9.15 -2.91
CA ASP A 246 11.30 -10.39 -2.34
C ASP A 246 11.53 -11.60 -3.26
N GLU A 247 11.42 -11.41 -4.58
CA GLU A 247 11.61 -12.51 -5.55
C GLU A 247 13.09 -12.81 -5.84
N GLY A 248 13.98 -11.89 -5.47
CA GLY A 248 15.43 -11.95 -5.70
C GLY A 248 15.82 -11.41 -7.07
N MET A 249 16.65 -10.37 -7.11
CA MET A 249 16.88 -9.58 -8.33
C MET A 249 18.09 -10.07 -9.12
N VAL A 250 18.05 -9.92 -10.45
CA VAL A 250 19.19 -10.24 -11.34
C VAL A 250 20.26 -9.16 -11.22
N PHE A 251 21.49 -9.56 -10.91
CA PHE A 251 22.65 -8.68 -10.80
C PHE A 251 23.21 -8.32 -12.19
N ILE A 252 23.24 -7.03 -12.52
CA ILE A 252 23.71 -6.48 -13.80
C ILE A 252 24.85 -5.47 -13.56
N PHE A 253 25.86 -5.52 -14.43
CA PHE A 253 26.89 -4.49 -14.57
C PHE A 253 26.74 -3.80 -15.93
N SER A 254 26.96 -2.49 -16.03
CA SER A 254 27.02 -1.81 -17.32
C SER A 254 27.99 -0.62 -17.31
N LEU A 255 28.65 -0.38 -18.44
CA LEU A 255 29.37 0.86 -18.70
C LEU A 255 28.89 1.44 -20.04
N TRP A 256 28.35 2.65 -20.01
CA TRP A 256 27.71 3.29 -21.17
C TRP A 256 27.86 4.83 -21.15
N GLY A 257 27.34 5.49 -22.19
CA GLY A 257 27.43 6.95 -22.38
C GLY A 257 28.54 7.38 -23.36
N THR A 258 28.77 8.69 -23.46
CA THR A 258 29.71 9.32 -24.39
C THR A 258 30.61 10.32 -23.65
N ALA A 259 31.90 10.05 -23.57
CA ALA A 259 32.85 10.91 -22.85
C ALA A 259 32.75 12.40 -23.25
N ASN A 260 32.49 13.26 -22.27
CA ASN A 260 32.26 14.71 -22.36
C ASN A 260 30.98 15.18 -23.06
N SER A 261 30.03 14.30 -23.40
CA SER A 261 28.70 14.77 -23.83
C SER A 261 27.91 15.35 -22.65
N GLY A 262 26.81 16.04 -22.96
CA GLY A 262 25.85 16.52 -21.95
C GLY A 262 24.80 15.47 -21.56
N ASP A 263 24.93 14.23 -22.04
CA ASP A 263 23.90 13.19 -21.85
C ASP A 263 23.85 12.68 -20.40
N MET A 264 24.90 12.97 -19.61
CA MET A 264 25.02 12.67 -18.17
C MET A 264 24.93 13.91 -17.29
N ASP A 265 24.43 15.05 -17.80
CA ASP A 265 24.18 16.27 -17.01
C ASP A 265 23.18 16.05 -15.84
N TRP A 266 22.48 14.91 -15.80
CA TRP A 266 21.65 14.44 -14.70
C TRP A 266 22.42 13.68 -13.60
N LEU A 267 23.62 13.14 -13.90
CA LEU A 267 24.55 12.50 -12.96
C LEU A 267 25.67 13.47 -12.53
N ASP A 268 26.54 13.89 -13.44
CA ASP A 268 27.78 14.65 -13.14
C ASP A 268 27.63 16.17 -13.07
N GLY A 269 26.50 16.69 -13.57
CA GLY A 269 26.10 18.10 -13.43
C GLY A 269 26.65 19.01 -14.53
N GLY A 270 27.23 18.42 -15.57
CA GLY A 270 27.78 19.13 -16.72
C GLY A 270 29.29 18.99 -16.81
N ASN A 271 29.78 18.81 -18.03
CA ASN A 271 31.21 18.73 -18.36
C ASN A 271 32.04 19.98 -17.95
N THR A 272 31.40 21.07 -17.51
CA THR A 272 32.05 22.29 -16.98
C THR A 272 32.11 22.38 -15.45
N THR A 273 31.61 21.37 -14.70
CA THR A 273 31.71 21.38 -13.23
C THR A 273 33.15 21.28 -12.75
N ALA A 274 33.40 21.70 -11.50
CA ALA A 274 34.72 21.59 -10.87
C ALA A 274 35.20 20.14 -10.71
N LYS A 275 34.29 19.15 -10.62
CA LYS A 275 34.64 17.72 -10.60
C LYS A 275 35.04 17.26 -12.02
N CYS A 276 34.23 17.53 -13.04
CA CYS A 276 34.55 17.13 -14.42
C CYS A 276 35.79 17.80 -15.01
N SER A 277 36.01 19.09 -14.72
CA SER A 277 37.15 19.85 -15.26
C SER A 277 38.50 19.60 -14.56
N ALA A 278 38.53 18.77 -13.52
CA ALA A 278 39.74 18.45 -12.76
C ALA A 278 40.65 17.39 -13.43
N LEU A 279 40.16 16.68 -14.45
CA LEU A 279 40.87 15.59 -15.13
C LEU A 279 40.81 15.74 -16.65
N ASN A 280 41.84 15.25 -17.35
CA ASN A 280 41.82 15.18 -18.81
C ASN A 280 41.11 13.90 -19.28
N SER A 281 39.82 14.02 -19.52
CA SER A 281 38.95 12.96 -20.06
C SER A 281 39.40 12.38 -21.41
N THR A 282 40.30 13.05 -22.14
CA THR A 282 40.90 12.54 -23.40
C THR A 282 41.94 11.43 -23.14
N GLU A 283 42.49 11.37 -21.93
CA GLU A 283 43.51 10.38 -21.52
C GLU A 283 42.91 9.20 -20.74
N MET A 284 41.62 9.26 -20.39
CA MET A 284 40.90 8.24 -19.64
C MET A 284 40.41 7.11 -20.56
N GLN A 285 40.64 5.85 -20.16
CA GLN A 285 40.49 4.70 -21.07
C GLN A 285 39.06 4.19 -21.28
N GLN A 286 38.06 4.79 -20.61
CA GLN A 286 36.66 4.32 -20.59
C GLN A 286 36.54 2.89 -20.05
N ILE A 287 37.15 2.66 -18.89
CA ILE A 287 37.20 1.35 -18.22
C ILE A 287 36.76 1.54 -16.77
N THR A 288 36.02 0.57 -16.24
CA THR A 288 35.71 0.45 -14.81
C THR A 288 36.16 -0.90 -14.27
N THR A 289 36.45 -1.00 -12.97
CA THR A 289 36.68 -2.28 -12.28
C THR A 289 35.85 -2.38 -11.01
N PHE A 290 35.16 -3.50 -10.84
CA PHE A 290 34.42 -3.87 -9.64
C PHE A 290 35.12 -5.07 -8.98
N SER A 291 35.30 -5.08 -7.66
CA SER A 291 35.94 -6.21 -6.96
C SER A 291 35.52 -6.39 -5.49
N ALA A 292 36.00 -7.44 -4.81
CA ALA A 292 35.83 -7.67 -3.37
C ALA A 292 34.37 -7.72 -2.89
N PHE A 293 33.53 -8.45 -3.61
CA PHE A 293 32.09 -8.53 -3.34
C PHE A 293 31.73 -9.33 -2.09
N SER A 294 30.93 -8.72 -1.22
CA SER A 294 30.39 -9.33 -0.01
C SER A 294 28.97 -8.87 0.27
N LEU A 295 28.07 -9.82 0.53
CA LEU A 295 26.67 -9.60 0.91
C LEU A 295 26.40 -10.25 2.27
N VAL A 296 26.18 -9.43 3.29
CA VAL A 296 26.07 -9.88 4.69
C VAL A 296 24.77 -9.42 5.35
N PRO A 297 24.14 -10.19 6.26
CA PRO A 297 22.96 -9.73 6.99
C PRO A 297 23.30 -8.56 7.92
N ILE A 298 22.38 -7.61 8.02
CA ILE A 298 22.46 -6.48 8.95
C ILE A 298 22.19 -7.02 10.36
N SER A 299 23.26 -7.45 11.02
CA SER A 299 23.17 -8.19 12.28
C SER A 299 22.67 -7.29 13.41
N ALA A 300 21.47 -7.57 13.93
CA ALA A 300 20.84 -6.84 15.02
C ALA A 300 21.56 -7.05 16.37
N THR A 301 22.73 -6.43 16.57
CA THR A 301 23.39 -6.34 17.89
C THR A 301 24.24 -5.08 18.03
N ALA A 302 23.72 -4.12 18.80
CA ALA A 302 24.52 -3.09 19.47
C ALA A 302 24.04 -2.80 20.90
N THR A 303 23.40 -3.78 21.57
CA THR A 303 23.12 -3.72 23.01
C THR A 303 24.42 -3.72 23.78
N THR A 304 24.94 -2.52 24.07
CA THR A 304 26.23 -2.29 24.73
C THR A 304 26.16 -2.68 26.20
N THR A 305 26.23 -3.98 26.45
CA THR A 305 26.36 -4.60 27.78
C THR A 305 27.78 -4.36 28.31
N SER A 306 28.10 -3.08 28.55
CA SER A 306 29.36 -2.69 29.17
C SER A 306 29.30 -3.00 30.66
N THR A 307 30.18 -3.88 31.12
CA THR A 307 30.23 -4.31 32.52
C THR A 307 30.56 -3.12 33.41
N ALA A 308 29.57 -2.64 34.17
CA ALA A 308 29.67 -1.41 34.96
C ALA A 308 30.69 -1.53 36.12
N THR A 309 31.96 -1.30 35.79
CA THR A 309 33.04 -1.12 36.77
C THR A 309 33.07 0.35 37.16
N SER A 310 32.67 0.66 38.39
CA SER A 310 32.42 2.03 38.84
C SER A 310 33.70 2.89 38.89
N ILE A 311 33.79 3.91 38.03
CA ILE A 311 34.71 5.04 38.18
C ILE A 311 33.90 6.33 38.12
N THR A 312 33.97 7.13 39.18
CA THR A 312 33.21 8.38 39.30
C THR A 312 33.98 9.54 38.67
N VAL A 313 33.42 10.17 37.63
CA VAL A 313 33.88 11.46 37.11
C VAL A 313 32.68 12.37 36.90
N THR A 314 32.66 13.52 37.58
CA THR A 314 31.62 14.54 37.47
C THR A 314 31.95 15.53 36.36
N SER A 315 31.06 15.69 35.38
CA SER A 315 31.01 16.82 34.44
C SER A 315 29.54 17.09 34.05
N SER A 316 29.23 18.26 33.51
CA SER A 316 27.85 18.79 33.55
C SER A 316 27.50 19.76 32.40
N ILE A 317 26.20 19.77 32.03
CA ILE A 317 25.49 20.77 31.18
C ILE A 317 25.77 20.62 29.66
N PRO A 318 24.77 20.69 28.76
CA PRO A 318 23.33 20.35 28.89
C PRO A 318 22.85 19.33 27.82
N ALA A 319 21.58 18.92 27.87
CA ALA A 319 20.92 18.27 26.74
C ALA A 319 20.23 19.31 25.83
N THR A 320 20.40 19.19 24.51
CA THR A 320 19.53 19.82 23.51
C THR A 320 18.49 18.81 23.04
N THR A 321 17.22 19.23 23.00
CA THR A 321 16.07 18.36 22.71
C THR A 321 16.07 17.86 21.27
N THR A 322 16.05 16.54 21.08
CA THR A 322 15.41 15.95 19.91
C THR A 322 13.91 16.22 19.99
N THR A 323 13.32 16.74 18.91
CA THR A 323 11.87 16.80 18.78
C THR A 323 11.31 15.39 18.65
N ALA A 324 10.38 15.03 19.52
CA ALA A 324 9.69 13.76 19.44
C ALA A 324 8.70 13.74 18.26
N LEU A 325 8.31 12.53 17.86
CA LEU A 325 7.17 12.24 16.99
C LEU A 325 5.90 12.99 17.47
N PRO A 326 4.96 13.37 16.58
CA PRO A 326 3.69 13.97 16.98
C PRO A 326 2.98 13.16 18.08
N SER A 327 2.38 13.88 19.03
CA SER A 327 1.68 13.31 20.19
C SER A 327 0.40 12.56 19.77
N PRO A 328 -0.09 11.64 20.62
CA PRO A 328 -0.44 10.28 20.24
C PRO A 328 -1.58 10.19 19.21
N LEU A 329 -1.58 9.10 18.45
CA LEU A 329 -2.81 8.61 17.82
C LEU A 329 -3.87 8.37 18.88
N ASP A 330 -5.12 8.68 18.56
CA ASP A 330 -6.23 8.50 19.48
C ASP A 330 -6.92 7.14 19.29
N SER A 331 -7.23 6.47 20.41
CA SER A 331 -7.69 5.08 20.40
C SER A 331 -9.19 4.94 20.14
N PHE A 332 -9.51 4.05 19.21
CA PHE A 332 -10.86 3.67 18.80
C PHE A 332 -10.94 2.14 18.66
N PRO A 333 -11.13 1.40 19.77
CA PRO A 333 -11.28 -0.06 19.75
C PRO A 333 -12.67 -0.51 19.27
N TYR A 334 -12.73 -1.64 18.53
CA TYR A 334 -13.97 -2.29 18.10
C TYR A 334 -14.10 -3.72 18.66
N THR A 335 -15.31 -4.27 18.64
CA THR A 335 -15.56 -5.66 19.05
C THR A 335 -15.42 -6.59 17.84
N PHE A 336 -14.61 -7.64 17.96
CA PHE A 336 -14.52 -8.70 16.95
C PHE A 336 -15.06 -10.00 17.53
N CYS A 337 -16.04 -10.60 16.86
CA CYS A 337 -16.64 -11.87 17.23
C CYS A 337 -16.29 -12.97 16.22
N SER A 338 -16.22 -14.19 16.73
CA SER A 338 -15.98 -15.42 16.00
C SER A 338 -16.95 -16.52 16.49
N SER A 339 -16.94 -17.68 15.85
CA SER A 339 -17.69 -18.85 16.31
C SER A 339 -17.27 -19.40 17.69
N THR A 340 -16.14 -18.94 18.25
CA THR A 340 -15.62 -19.38 19.56
C THR A 340 -15.74 -18.34 20.67
N GLY A 341 -16.09 -17.09 20.34
CA GLY A 341 -16.22 -15.98 21.30
C GLY A 341 -15.94 -14.61 20.68
N CYS A 342 -16.05 -13.57 21.49
CA CYS A 342 -15.76 -12.18 21.12
C CYS A 342 -14.59 -11.61 21.93
N GLU A 343 -13.82 -10.74 21.29
CA GLU A 343 -12.68 -10.01 21.83
C GLU A 343 -12.76 -8.53 21.42
N ILE A 344 -11.97 -7.68 22.07
CA ILE A 344 -11.83 -6.27 21.71
C ILE A 344 -10.54 -6.13 20.90
N ARG A 345 -10.66 -5.69 19.65
CA ARG A 345 -9.53 -5.23 18.83
C ARG A 345 -9.23 -3.79 19.23
N ASN A 346 -8.01 -3.56 19.70
CA ASN A 346 -7.51 -2.20 19.90
C ASN A 346 -7.02 -1.68 18.56
N THR A 347 -7.52 -0.51 18.19
CA THR A 347 -7.20 0.20 16.95
C THR A 347 -7.24 1.70 17.23
N PHE A 348 -6.74 2.50 16.30
CA PHE A 348 -6.56 3.95 16.45
C PHE A 348 -7.00 4.67 15.17
N VAL A 349 -7.23 5.98 15.24
CA VAL A 349 -7.56 6.79 14.05
C VAL A 349 -6.42 7.73 13.66
N THR A 350 -6.10 7.76 12.37
CA THR A 350 -5.18 8.73 11.74
C THR A 350 -5.92 9.56 10.68
N PRO A 351 -5.66 10.87 10.52
CA PRO A 351 -6.24 11.65 9.44
C PRO A 351 -5.41 11.53 8.16
N VAL A 352 -6.03 11.82 7.00
CA VAL A 352 -5.34 11.89 5.69
C VAL A 352 -4.11 12.81 5.75
N GLN A 353 -3.00 12.40 5.16
CA GLN A 353 -1.74 13.15 5.20
C GLN A 353 -1.40 13.79 3.84
N PRO A 354 -0.69 14.93 3.81
CA PRO A 354 -0.28 15.78 4.94
C PRO A 354 -1.34 16.83 5.34
N PHE A 355 -2.55 16.79 4.77
CA PHE A 355 -3.51 17.89 4.81
C PHE A 355 -4.60 17.77 5.89
N GLY A 356 -4.85 16.55 6.38
CA GLY A 356 -5.81 16.28 7.44
C GLY A 356 -5.25 16.60 8.83
N SER A 357 -6.13 16.61 9.82
CA SER A 357 -5.81 17.00 11.20
C SER A 357 -6.78 16.34 12.16
N LEU A 358 -6.34 15.97 13.36
CA LEU A 358 -7.26 15.52 14.43
C LEU A 358 -8.04 16.69 15.08
N ALA A 359 -7.94 17.90 14.54
CA ALA A 359 -8.81 19.01 14.91
C ALA A 359 -10.30 18.66 14.68
N ASN A 360 -11.12 18.85 15.72
CA ASN A 360 -12.53 18.47 15.77
C ASN A 360 -12.79 16.94 15.69
N VAL A 361 -11.79 16.11 15.98
CA VAL A 361 -11.94 14.66 16.15
C VAL A 361 -11.92 14.33 17.64
N PHE A 362 -12.92 13.57 18.11
CA PHE A 362 -13.13 13.28 19.52
C PHE A 362 -13.54 11.81 19.72
N PRO A 363 -12.58 10.88 19.72
CA PRO A 363 -12.81 9.49 20.07
C PRO A 363 -12.80 9.29 21.58
N SER A 364 -13.52 8.27 22.04
CA SER A 364 -13.74 7.98 23.46
C SER A 364 -14.06 6.50 23.65
N GLY A 365 -13.05 5.64 23.45
CA GLY A 365 -13.24 4.19 23.37
C GLY A 365 -13.95 3.81 22.08
N ASN A 366 -14.93 2.92 22.14
CA ASN A 366 -15.74 2.50 20.99
C ASN A 366 -16.81 3.58 20.63
N SER A 367 -16.35 4.80 20.39
CA SER A 367 -17.12 5.99 20.01
C SER A 367 -16.17 7.01 19.40
N LEU A 368 -16.57 7.63 18.29
CA LEU A 368 -15.82 8.58 17.49
C LEU A 368 -16.77 9.68 17.00
N THR A 369 -16.70 10.85 17.61
CA THR A 369 -17.34 12.07 17.09
C THR A 369 -16.34 12.82 16.21
N MET A 370 -16.74 13.30 15.04
CA MET A 370 -15.89 14.13 14.17
C MET A 370 -16.65 15.28 13.51
N GLY A 371 -15.95 16.41 13.35
CA GLY A 371 -16.26 17.43 12.35
C GLY A 371 -15.69 17.06 10.96
N PRO A 372 -15.71 17.97 9.98
CA PRO A 372 -15.29 17.69 8.61
C PRO A 372 -13.84 17.17 8.51
N ASN A 373 -13.68 15.96 7.96
CA ASN A 373 -12.42 15.22 7.96
C ASN A 373 -12.44 14.00 7.01
N ARG A 374 -11.29 13.32 6.88
CA ARG A 374 -11.19 11.91 6.45
C ARG A 374 -10.17 11.19 7.33
N LEU A 375 -10.63 10.14 8.00
CA LEU A 375 -9.88 9.35 8.98
C LEU A 375 -9.83 7.88 8.57
N TYR A 376 -8.73 7.21 8.88
CA TYR A 376 -8.52 5.78 8.63
C TYR A 376 -8.34 5.06 9.95
N LEU A 377 -8.83 3.83 10.04
CA LEU A 377 -8.53 2.95 11.15
C LEU A 377 -7.15 2.31 10.96
N VAL A 378 -6.36 2.28 12.03
CA VAL A 378 -4.98 1.76 12.05
C VAL A 378 -4.75 0.83 13.23
N ASN A 379 -3.72 -0.02 13.10
CA ASN A 379 -3.25 -0.94 14.14
C ASN A 379 -2.80 -0.20 15.43
N PRO A 380 -2.61 -0.90 16.56
CA PRO A 380 -2.14 -0.29 17.82
C PRO A 380 -0.84 0.51 17.71
N GLU A 381 0.03 0.14 16.79
CA GLU A 381 1.34 0.76 16.56
C GLU A 381 1.27 2.03 15.71
N GLY A 382 0.16 2.26 14.99
CA GLY A 382 0.00 3.37 14.05
C GLY A 382 0.71 3.22 12.71
N THR A 383 1.27 2.04 12.44
CA THR A 383 2.15 1.73 11.31
C THR A 383 1.46 1.03 10.15
N ALA A 384 0.22 0.56 10.31
CA ALA A 384 -0.53 -0.08 9.24
C ALA A 384 -2.03 0.22 9.34
N TYR A 385 -2.70 0.31 8.19
CA TYR A 385 -4.16 0.33 8.14
C TYR A 385 -4.75 -0.97 8.71
N GLU A 386 -5.83 -0.85 9.48
CA GLU A 386 -6.61 -2.02 9.91
C GLU A 386 -7.40 -2.54 8.70
N GLN A 387 -6.95 -3.68 8.14
CA GLN A 387 -7.62 -4.37 7.04
C GLN A 387 -8.76 -5.24 7.58
N ILE A 388 -9.98 -4.93 7.19
CA ILE A 388 -11.20 -5.58 7.69
C ILE A 388 -11.77 -6.54 6.64
N TYR A 389 -11.98 -7.79 7.06
CA TYR A 389 -12.61 -8.84 6.26
C TYR A 389 -14.11 -8.90 6.56
N LEU A 390 -14.95 -8.63 5.55
CA LEU A 390 -16.39 -8.45 5.71
C LEU A 390 -17.24 -9.63 5.21
N LYS A 391 -16.71 -10.51 4.34
CA LYS A 391 -17.49 -11.63 3.78
C LYS A 391 -17.97 -12.57 4.90
N ASN A 392 -19.22 -13.05 4.76
CA ASN A 392 -19.91 -13.93 5.72
C ASN A 392 -20.12 -13.32 7.12
N ARG A 393 -20.02 -11.99 7.24
CA ARG A 393 -20.04 -11.28 8.53
C ARG A 393 -21.13 -10.20 8.56
N GLN A 394 -21.46 -9.81 9.78
CA GLN A 394 -22.37 -8.73 10.11
C GLN A 394 -21.57 -7.65 10.85
N LEU A 395 -21.55 -6.45 10.28
CA LEU A 395 -21.04 -5.24 10.90
C LEU A 395 -22.21 -4.49 11.54
N THR A 396 -22.09 -4.16 12.83
CA THR A 396 -23.07 -3.35 13.57
C THR A 396 -22.41 -2.17 14.25
N PHE A 397 -23.15 -1.07 14.36
CA PHE A 397 -22.72 0.16 15.04
C PHE A 397 -23.94 1.02 15.41
N THR A 398 -23.72 2.11 16.13
CA THR A 398 -24.68 3.18 16.43
C THR A 398 -24.19 4.49 15.82
N MET A 399 -25.07 5.13 15.06
CA MET A 399 -24.86 6.41 14.39
C MET A 399 -25.69 7.51 15.07
N ASP A 400 -25.08 8.68 15.25
CA ASP A 400 -25.77 9.94 15.49
C ASP A 400 -25.32 10.97 14.44
N ILE A 401 -26.24 11.33 13.55
CA ILE A 401 -26.08 12.35 12.51
C ILE A 401 -27.01 13.55 12.75
N SER A 402 -27.55 13.71 13.96
CA SER A 402 -28.47 14.81 14.31
C SER A 402 -27.88 16.21 14.06
N GLN A 403 -26.54 16.32 13.97
CA GLN A 403 -25.79 17.53 13.69
C GLN A 403 -25.25 17.61 12.24
N VAL A 404 -25.65 16.70 11.34
CA VAL A 404 -25.25 16.66 9.92
C VAL A 404 -26.41 17.17 9.03
N PRO A 405 -26.36 18.43 8.56
CA PRO A 405 -27.42 19.00 7.73
C PRO A 405 -27.44 18.40 6.31
N CYS A 406 -28.55 18.60 5.58
CA CYS A 406 -28.57 18.37 4.13
C CYS A 406 -27.48 19.19 3.42
N GLY A 407 -27.03 18.73 2.26
CA GLY A 407 -25.85 19.28 1.56
C GLY A 407 -24.49 18.77 2.11
N MET A 408 -24.49 18.01 3.20
CA MET A 408 -23.30 17.34 3.75
C MET A 408 -23.43 15.81 3.70
N ASN A 409 -22.32 15.11 3.87
CA ASN A 409 -22.28 13.65 3.91
C ASN A 409 -21.35 13.20 5.06
N ALA A 410 -21.91 12.52 6.05
CA ALA A 410 -21.18 11.73 7.02
C ALA A 410 -21.07 10.30 6.49
N ALA A 411 -19.91 9.97 5.91
CA ALA A 411 -19.66 8.69 5.29
C ALA A 411 -18.82 7.78 6.19
N MET A 412 -19.13 6.48 6.17
CA MET A 412 -18.34 5.43 6.79
C MET A 412 -18.34 4.21 5.87
N TYR A 413 -17.15 3.83 5.43
CA TYR A 413 -16.96 3.04 4.24
C TYR A 413 -15.65 2.24 4.30
N PHE A 414 -15.51 1.33 3.34
CA PHE A 414 -14.32 0.50 3.18
C PHE A 414 -13.75 0.70 1.79
N SER A 415 -12.43 0.78 1.66
CA SER A 415 -11.76 0.82 0.36
C SER A 415 -10.68 -0.25 0.27
N ALA A 416 -10.55 -0.89 -0.89
CA ALA A 416 -9.48 -1.84 -1.21
C ALA A 416 -8.13 -1.13 -1.49
N MET A 417 -7.82 -0.15 -0.65
CA MET A 417 -6.49 0.44 -0.49
C MET A 417 -5.51 -0.65 -0.05
N SER A 418 -4.33 -0.67 -0.68
CA SER A 418 -3.31 -1.66 -0.37
C SER A 418 -2.75 -1.50 1.05
N PHE A 419 -2.15 -2.57 1.56
CA PHE A 419 -1.36 -2.50 2.79
C PHE A 419 -0.28 -1.41 2.65
N SER A 420 -0.18 -0.54 3.66
CA SER A 420 0.72 0.63 3.65
C SER A 420 1.35 0.78 5.03
N SER A 421 2.66 1.02 5.04
CA SER A 421 3.47 1.32 6.23
C SER A 421 3.36 2.79 6.70
N GLU A 422 2.68 3.66 5.94
CA GLU A 422 2.43 5.06 6.30
C GLU A 422 0.92 5.42 6.26
N PRO A 423 0.18 5.06 7.31
CA PRO A 423 -1.26 5.30 7.37
C PRO A 423 -1.64 6.79 7.34
N GLY A 424 -2.48 7.14 6.36
CA GLY A 424 -2.86 8.50 5.99
C GLY A 424 -2.61 8.81 4.51
N TYR A 425 -1.79 8.01 3.82
CA TYR A 425 -1.47 8.13 2.39
C TYR A 425 -2.10 7.01 1.52
N GLY A 426 -1.95 7.10 0.20
CA GLY A 426 -2.39 6.03 -0.72
C GLY A 426 -3.91 5.90 -0.89
N TYR A 427 -4.68 6.95 -0.61
CA TYR A 427 -6.14 6.92 -0.74
C TYR A 427 -6.60 6.70 -2.19
N CYS A 428 -7.57 5.79 -2.32
CA CYS A 428 -8.31 5.47 -3.53
C CYS A 428 -9.75 5.06 -3.15
N ASP A 429 -10.66 5.09 -4.11
CA ASP A 429 -12.09 4.85 -3.95
C ASP A 429 -12.75 4.39 -5.26
N GLY A 430 -14.07 4.15 -5.22
CA GLY A 430 -14.88 3.75 -6.38
C GLY A 430 -15.10 4.86 -7.40
N GLN A 431 -14.79 6.11 -7.04
CA GLN A 431 -14.68 7.24 -7.96
C GLN A 431 -13.37 7.22 -8.75
N THR A 432 -12.37 6.47 -8.30
CA THR A 432 -11.01 6.42 -8.85
C THR A 432 -10.57 5.03 -9.29
N THR A 433 -10.03 4.22 -8.38
CA THR A 433 -9.26 3.00 -8.68
C THR A 433 -9.41 1.87 -7.65
N CYS A 434 -10.29 1.96 -6.65
CA CYS A 434 -10.41 0.91 -5.63
C CYS A 434 -11.84 0.42 -5.45
N ASN A 435 -12.01 -0.90 -5.24
CA ASN A 435 -13.28 -1.42 -4.78
C ASN A 435 -13.64 -0.66 -3.51
N GLU A 436 -14.84 -0.11 -3.47
CA GLU A 436 -15.32 0.68 -2.35
C GLU A 436 -16.68 0.15 -1.90
N PHE A 437 -16.85 -0.01 -0.60
CA PHE A 437 -18.13 -0.40 0.00
C PHE A 437 -18.54 0.65 1.01
N ASP A 438 -19.46 1.51 0.60
CA ASP A 438 -20.13 2.47 1.46
C ASP A 438 -21.13 1.74 2.33
N VAL A 439 -20.76 1.52 3.58
CA VAL A 439 -21.68 1.02 4.59
C VAL A 439 -22.70 2.09 4.94
N THR A 440 -22.32 3.36 4.92
CA THR A 440 -23.27 4.45 5.04
C THR A 440 -22.69 5.74 4.49
N GLU A 441 -23.45 6.43 3.65
CA GLU A 441 -23.31 7.85 3.33
C GLU A 441 -24.58 8.54 3.81
N ALA A 442 -24.48 9.52 4.72
CA ALA A 442 -25.66 9.95 5.47
C ALA A 442 -25.70 11.43 5.85
N ASN A 443 -26.91 11.98 5.80
CA ASN A 443 -27.31 13.17 6.55
C ASN A 443 -28.79 13.04 7.01
N VAL A 444 -29.31 14.05 7.70
CA VAL A 444 -30.71 14.03 8.20
C VAL A 444 -31.80 14.03 7.11
N GLY A 445 -31.44 14.30 5.85
CA GLY A 445 -32.30 14.30 4.67
C GLY A 445 -32.32 12.99 3.88
N GLY A 446 -31.24 12.20 3.93
CA GLY A 446 -31.12 10.94 3.20
C GLY A 446 -29.87 10.15 3.57
N GLN A 447 -29.97 8.84 3.42
CA GLN A 447 -28.93 7.85 3.75
C GLN A 447 -28.81 6.84 2.60
N ALA A 448 -27.60 6.41 2.27
CA ALA A 448 -27.35 5.38 1.27
C ALA A 448 -26.32 4.36 1.77
N PHE A 449 -26.40 3.13 1.24
CA PHE A 449 -25.32 2.15 1.30
C PHE A 449 -25.10 1.57 -0.11
N THR A 450 -23.85 1.43 -0.52
CA THR A 450 -23.48 1.30 -1.93
C THR A 450 -22.24 0.42 -2.13
N ALA A 451 -22.31 -0.53 -3.06
CA ALA A 451 -21.14 -1.24 -3.56
C ALA A 451 -20.62 -0.55 -4.82
N HIS A 452 -19.37 -0.08 -4.80
CA HIS A 452 -18.66 0.49 -5.93
C HIS A 452 -17.55 -0.47 -6.42
N PRO A 453 -17.88 -1.55 -7.17
CA PRO A 453 -16.90 -2.49 -7.68
C PRO A 453 -15.97 -1.90 -8.76
N CYS A 454 -14.72 -2.32 -8.72
CA CYS A 454 -13.72 -2.12 -9.77
C CYS A 454 -13.49 -3.44 -10.51
N PRO A 455 -13.73 -3.51 -11.83
CA PRO A 455 -13.51 -4.75 -12.57
C PRO A 455 -12.02 -5.09 -12.66
N ASN A 456 -11.70 -6.37 -12.46
CA ASN A 456 -10.34 -6.92 -12.43
C ASN A 456 -9.43 -6.36 -11.30
N ALA A 457 -10.03 -5.86 -10.22
CA ALA A 457 -9.32 -5.37 -9.04
C ALA A 457 -9.59 -6.27 -7.83
N THR A 458 -8.54 -6.73 -7.16
CA THR A 458 -8.60 -7.21 -5.76
C THR A 458 -8.17 -6.08 -4.82
N GLN A 459 -7.11 -5.36 -5.18
CA GLN A 459 -6.72 -4.05 -4.63
C GLN A 459 -6.59 -3.03 -5.78
N SER A 460 -6.16 -1.79 -5.50
CA SER A 460 -6.14 -0.64 -6.43
C SER A 460 -5.75 -0.94 -7.90
N ASN A 461 -6.64 -0.66 -8.85
CA ASN A 461 -6.45 -0.88 -10.29
C ASN A 461 -6.19 0.42 -11.08
N THR A 462 -5.01 0.56 -11.69
CA THR A 462 -4.68 1.70 -12.57
C THR A 462 -5.20 1.55 -14.02
N GLN A 463 -6.08 0.58 -14.28
CA GLN A 463 -6.43 0.13 -15.64
C GLN A 463 -7.93 -0.03 -15.94
N GLY A 464 -8.84 0.27 -15.01
CA GLY A 464 -10.28 0.13 -15.22
C GLY A 464 -11.08 1.26 -14.59
N SER A 465 -12.10 1.75 -15.31
CA SER A 465 -13.10 2.63 -14.70
C SER A 465 -13.95 1.82 -13.73
N CYS A 466 -13.87 2.16 -12.45
CA CYS A 466 -14.69 1.58 -11.41
C CYS A 466 -16.15 2.05 -11.51
N SER A 467 -17.02 1.40 -10.75
CA SER A 467 -18.45 1.69 -10.66
C SER A 467 -18.72 3.02 -9.94
N SER A 468 -18.37 4.18 -10.52
CA SER A 468 -18.49 5.50 -9.87
C SER A 468 -19.92 5.87 -9.44
N TRP A 469 -20.94 5.27 -10.05
CA TRP A 469 -22.36 5.40 -9.65
C TRP A 469 -22.83 4.36 -8.62
N GLY A 470 -22.02 3.31 -8.42
CA GLY A 470 -22.29 2.22 -7.50
C GLY A 470 -23.49 1.34 -7.85
N CYS A 471 -23.69 0.33 -7.00
CA CYS A 471 -24.91 -0.44 -6.83
C CYS A 471 -25.35 -0.31 -5.37
N GLY A 472 -26.34 0.54 -5.11
CA GLY A 472 -26.73 0.91 -3.75
C GLY A 472 -28.21 1.19 -3.60
N ILE A 473 -28.62 1.41 -2.35
CA ILE A 473 -29.99 1.72 -1.97
C ILE A 473 -29.98 2.98 -1.11
N ASN A 474 -30.82 3.94 -1.47
CA ASN A 474 -30.92 5.25 -0.83
C ASN A 474 -32.33 5.47 -0.26
N ASP A 475 -32.40 5.90 1.00
CA ASP A 475 -33.63 5.97 1.80
C ASP A 475 -34.40 7.30 1.71
N ARG A 476 -33.94 8.29 0.92
CA ARG A 476 -34.50 9.66 0.92
C ARG A 476 -35.99 9.72 0.59
N LEU A 477 -36.52 8.69 -0.09
CA LEU A 477 -37.94 8.51 -0.42
C LEU A 477 -38.68 7.51 0.50
N ASP A 478 -37.99 6.81 1.40
CA ASP A 478 -38.64 5.97 2.42
C ASP A 478 -39.42 6.83 3.42
N THR A 479 -40.52 6.26 3.93
CA THR A 479 -41.53 6.93 4.77
C THR A 479 -41.59 6.41 6.21
N GLN A 480 -40.55 5.68 6.63
CA GLN A 480 -40.34 5.18 7.99
C GLN A 480 -39.10 5.82 8.63
N ILE A 481 -38.14 6.30 7.82
CA ILE A 481 -36.89 6.93 8.27
C ILE A 481 -36.88 8.43 7.92
N GLY A 482 -36.46 9.28 8.85
CA GLY A 482 -36.30 10.71 8.61
C GLY A 482 -36.34 11.54 9.89
N PRO A 483 -36.36 12.88 9.80
CA PRO A 483 -36.40 13.74 10.98
C PRO A 483 -37.79 13.72 11.63
N ASP A 484 -37.84 13.56 12.97
CA ASP A 484 -39.07 13.46 13.78
C ASP A 484 -40.03 12.33 13.34
N PHE A 485 -39.52 11.27 12.72
CA PHE A 485 -40.31 10.11 12.28
C PHE A 485 -40.63 9.11 13.41
N ASN A 486 -41.81 8.49 13.34
CA ASN A 486 -42.23 7.44 14.28
C ASN A 486 -41.56 6.06 14.05
N GLY A 487 -40.70 5.93 13.03
CA GLY A 487 -39.95 4.70 12.71
C GLY A 487 -38.50 4.82 13.18
N ILE A 488 -37.62 5.32 12.31
CA ILE A 488 -36.24 5.69 12.65
C ILE A 488 -36.13 7.22 12.58
N ASP A 489 -36.00 7.85 13.75
CA ASP A 489 -35.83 9.29 13.87
C ASP A 489 -34.35 9.68 13.82
N VAL A 490 -33.92 10.24 12.69
CA VAL A 490 -32.51 10.59 12.44
C VAL A 490 -32.05 11.84 13.21
N THR A 491 -32.93 12.50 13.94
CA THR A 491 -32.56 13.56 14.91
C THR A 491 -31.99 12.98 16.22
N LYS A 492 -31.91 11.66 16.35
CA LYS A 492 -31.50 10.92 17.55
C LYS A 492 -30.61 9.73 17.14
N PRO A 493 -29.76 9.21 18.05
CA PRO A 493 -28.98 8.01 17.77
C PRO A 493 -29.84 6.82 17.34
N PHE A 494 -29.39 6.09 16.32
CA PHE A 494 -29.98 4.83 15.86
C PHE A 494 -28.88 3.82 15.55
N ALA A 495 -29.21 2.53 15.64
CA ALA A 495 -28.29 1.45 15.36
C ALA A 495 -28.42 0.98 13.92
N VAL A 496 -27.30 0.60 13.31
CA VAL A 496 -27.19 0.09 11.94
C VAL A 496 -26.58 -1.30 11.98
N SER A 497 -27.09 -2.20 11.13
CA SER A 497 -26.55 -3.54 10.89
C SER A 497 -26.45 -3.79 9.39
N THR A 498 -25.29 -4.23 8.93
CA THR A 498 -24.98 -4.53 7.53
C THR A 498 -24.42 -5.95 7.45
N SER A 499 -25.10 -6.84 6.72
CA SER A 499 -24.80 -8.28 6.69
C SER A 499 -24.39 -8.72 5.29
N PHE A 500 -23.19 -9.26 5.15
CA PHE A 500 -22.55 -9.62 3.88
C PHE A 500 -22.62 -11.13 3.64
N PHE A 501 -23.61 -11.59 2.89
CA PHE A 501 -23.87 -13.00 2.65
C PHE A 501 -23.05 -13.55 1.49
N THR A 502 -22.37 -14.67 1.71
CA THR A 502 -21.71 -15.46 0.67
C THR A 502 -22.60 -16.60 0.16
N ASP A 503 -22.27 -17.16 -1.00
CA ASP A 503 -23.02 -18.25 -1.65
C ASP A 503 -23.02 -19.57 -0.86
N ASP A 504 -21.95 -19.86 -0.14
CA ASP A 504 -21.78 -21.08 0.65
C ASP A 504 -21.89 -20.90 2.18
N GLY A 505 -22.03 -19.65 2.66
CA GLY A 505 -22.06 -19.32 4.09
C GLY A 505 -20.69 -19.43 4.77
N THR A 506 -19.59 -19.31 4.03
CA THR A 506 -18.22 -19.24 4.53
C THR A 506 -17.57 -17.91 4.20
N ASP A 507 -16.58 -17.52 5.01
CA ASP A 507 -15.72 -16.36 4.80
C ASP A 507 -14.92 -16.44 3.48
N SER A 508 -14.81 -17.62 2.87
CA SER A 508 -14.18 -17.85 1.56
C SER A 508 -15.14 -17.75 0.37
N GLY A 509 -16.46 -17.88 0.56
CA GLY A 509 -17.44 -17.89 -0.52
C GLY A 509 -17.57 -16.57 -1.28
N ILE A 510 -18.30 -16.59 -2.40
CA ILE A 510 -18.51 -15.41 -3.27
C ILE A 510 -19.62 -14.55 -2.67
N LEU A 511 -19.43 -13.23 -2.58
CA LEU A 511 -20.48 -12.31 -2.11
C LEU A 511 -21.70 -12.35 -3.04
N THR A 512 -22.88 -12.67 -2.49
CA THR A 512 -24.14 -12.75 -3.25
C THR A 512 -25.14 -11.67 -2.89
N SER A 513 -25.13 -11.20 -1.64
CA SER A 513 -26.14 -10.31 -1.08
C SER A 513 -25.56 -9.47 0.06
N VAL A 514 -25.91 -8.19 0.12
CA VAL A 514 -25.70 -7.35 1.31
C VAL A 514 -27.02 -6.73 1.74
N VAL A 515 -27.39 -6.95 3.01
CA VAL A 515 -28.64 -6.46 3.61
C VAL A 515 -28.30 -5.43 4.68
N GLN A 516 -28.96 -4.27 4.62
CA GLN A 516 -28.84 -3.23 5.66
C GLN A 516 -30.16 -3.01 6.40
N THR A 517 -30.06 -2.92 7.74
CA THR A 517 -31.18 -2.73 8.65
C THR A 517 -30.85 -1.69 9.71
N TYR A 518 -31.79 -0.77 9.94
CA TYR A 518 -31.73 0.23 11.00
C TYR A 518 -32.64 -0.17 12.17
N GLN A 519 -32.24 0.19 13.39
CA GLN A 519 -33.04 -0.01 14.59
C GLN A 519 -33.00 1.21 15.51
N GLN A 520 -34.16 1.60 16.05
CA GLN A 520 -34.28 2.59 17.11
C GLN A 520 -35.33 2.13 18.13
N GLY A 521 -34.89 1.79 19.33
CA GLY A 521 -35.74 1.14 20.34
C GLY A 521 -36.33 -0.17 19.82
N SER A 522 -37.66 -0.24 19.72
CA SER A 522 -38.41 -1.37 19.16
C SER A 522 -38.64 -1.32 17.64
N ASN A 523 -38.35 -0.19 17.01
CA ASN A 523 -38.58 -0.01 15.58
C ASN A 523 -37.38 -0.57 14.80
N VAL A 524 -37.65 -1.42 13.82
CA VAL A 524 -36.64 -2.06 12.96
C VAL A 524 -37.07 -1.89 11.50
N VAL A 525 -36.20 -1.32 10.67
CA VAL A 525 -36.46 -1.04 9.25
C VAL A 525 -35.30 -1.60 8.41
N THR A 526 -35.56 -2.65 7.63
CA THR A 526 -34.63 -3.13 6.60
C THR A 526 -34.81 -2.27 5.36
N ILE A 527 -33.84 -1.41 5.05
CA ILE A 527 -33.94 -0.48 3.92
C ILE A 527 -33.75 -1.18 2.56
N GLY A 528 -33.05 -2.32 2.53
CA GLY A 528 -33.02 -3.15 1.35
C GLY A 528 -31.94 -4.23 1.34
N ASN A 529 -31.80 -4.83 0.17
CA ASN A 529 -30.86 -5.91 -0.14
C ASN A 529 -30.28 -5.66 -1.53
N ILE A 530 -28.97 -5.42 -1.63
CA ILE A 530 -28.25 -5.41 -2.92
C ILE A 530 -27.75 -6.83 -3.22
N THR A 531 -27.94 -7.26 -4.46
CA THR A 531 -27.54 -8.58 -4.97
C THR A 531 -26.92 -8.45 -6.35
N GLU A 532 -26.21 -9.49 -6.81
CA GLU A 532 -25.70 -9.57 -8.18
C GLU A 532 -26.81 -9.24 -9.21
N SER A 533 -28.03 -9.73 -8.99
CA SER A 533 -29.18 -9.49 -9.86
C SER A 533 -29.70 -8.05 -9.88
N THR A 534 -29.59 -7.31 -8.78
CA THR A 534 -29.97 -5.88 -8.75
C THR A 534 -28.87 -5.02 -9.36
N CYS A 535 -27.60 -5.35 -9.12
CA CYS A 535 -26.47 -4.62 -9.70
C CYS A 535 -26.37 -4.80 -11.22
N LEU A 536 -26.58 -6.03 -11.72
CA LEU A 536 -26.69 -6.33 -13.16
C LEU A 536 -27.88 -5.67 -13.87
N SER A 537 -28.85 -5.12 -13.13
CA SER A 537 -29.98 -4.39 -13.72
C SER A 537 -29.62 -2.96 -14.16
N LEU A 538 -28.46 -2.46 -13.70
CA LEU A 538 -27.89 -1.18 -14.12
C LEU A 538 -27.17 -1.31 -15.48
N PRO A 539 -27.03 -0.21 -16.25
CA PRO A 539 -26.21 -0.18 -17.45
C PRO A 539 -24.79 -0.72 -17.21
N ALA A 540 -24.26 -1.52 -18.12
CA ALA A 540 -22.98 -2.22 -17.93
C ALA A 540 -21.76 -1.32 -17.63
N VAL A 541 -21.80 -0.06 -18.07
CA VAL A 541 -20.75 0.95 -17.78
C VAL A 541 -20.83 1.46 -16.33
N GLN A 542 -21.98 1.34 -15.67
CA GLN A 542 -22.20 1.86 -14.32
C GLN A 542 -21.92 0.83 -13.20
N TYR A 543 -21.97 -0.48 -13.48
CA TYR A 543 -21.99 -1.52 -12.43
C TYR A 543 -20.65 -2.24 -12.13
N GLY A 544 -19.56 -1.91 -12.86
CA GLY A 544 -18.19 -2.32 -12.53
C GLY A 544 -17.87 -3.82 -12.39
N GLY A 545 -18.72 -4.74 -12.84
CA GLY A 545 -18.53 -6.19 -12.63
C GLY A 545 -19.27 -6.77 -11.42
N GLY A 546 -20.14 -5.99 -10.79
CA GLY A 546 -21.16 -6.49 -9.87
C GLY A 546 -20.68 -6.88 -8.49
N MET A 547 -21.49 -7.70 -7.81
CA MET A 547 -21.15 -8.25 -6.49
C MET A 547 -20.01 -9.26 -6.61
N THR A 548 -19.82 -9.87 -7.79
CA THR A 548 -18.68 -10.72 -8.13
C THR A 548 -17.36 -9.93 -8.09
N ALA A 549 -17.29 -8.75 -8.72
CA ALA A 549 -16.10 -7.89 -8.63
C ALA A 549 -15.92 -7.29 -7.23
N MET A 550 -17.01 -6.89 -6.55
CA MET A 550 -16.96 -6.47 -5.15
C MET A 550 -16.43 -7.58 -4.23
N SER A 551 -16.80 -8.84 -4.47
CA SER A 551 -16.29 -10.00 -3.72
C SER A 551 -14.76 -10.10 -3.81
N ALA A 552 -14.18 -9.82 -4.99
CA ALA A 552 -12.73 -9.82 -5.19
C ALA A 552 -12.03 -8.70 -4.41
N GLY A 553 -12.69 -7.55 -4.24
CA GLY A 553 -12.22 -6.47 -3.34
C GLY A 553 -12.29 -6.82 -1.86
N LEU A 554 -13.19 -7.73 -1.48
CA LEU A 554 -13.41 -8.16 -0.10
C LEU A 554 -12.58 -9.40 0.29
N ASP A 555 -11.93 -10.06 -0.67
CA ASP A 555 -11.06 -11.24 -0.46
C ASP A 555 -9.77 -10.86 0.27
N GLU A 556 -9.18 -9.72 -0.08
CA GLU A 556 -7.89 -9.23 0.43
C GLU A 556 -8.00 -8.54 1.81
N GLY A 557 -9.22 -8.13 2.18
CA GLY A 557 -9.48 -7.18 3.26
C GLY A 557 -9.51 -5.75 2.75
N MET A 558 -10.24 -4.88 3.44
CA MET A 558 -10.39 -3.47 3.04
C MET A 558 -10.11 -2.52 4.20
N VAL A 559 -9.48 -1.38 3.90
CA VAL A 559 -9.17 -0.33 4.87
C VAL A 559 -10.46 0.33 5.32
N PHE A 560 -10.64 0.44 6.64
CA PHE A 560 -11.82 1.06 7.23
C PHE A 560 -11.66 2.58 7.32
N ILE A 561 -12.59 3.33 6.73
CA ILE A 561 -12.52 4.78 6.55
C ILE A 561 -13.78 5.46 7.11
N PHE A 562 -13.59 6.62 7.75
CA PHE A 562 -14.64 7.56 8.10
C PHE A 562 -14.39 8.90 7.39
N SER A 563 -15.44 9.61 7.00
CA SER A 563 -15.30 11.01 6.57
C SER A 563 -16.55 11.84 6.86
N LEU A 564 -16.37 13.16 6.91
CA LEU A 564 -17.47 14.13 6.93
C LEU A 564 -17.10 15.26 5.97
N TRP A 565 -17.94 15.50 4.97
CA TRP A 565 -17.68 16.45 3.88
C TRP A 565 -18.96 17.10 3.36
N GLY A 566 -18.83 17.96 2.33
CA GLY A 566 -19.93 18.71 1.73
C GLY A 566 -20.08 20.13 2.28
N THR A 567 -21.22 20.78 2.02
CA THR A 567 -21.52 22.15 2.45
C THR A 567 -22.99 22.29 2.81
N ALA A 568 -23.27 22.68 4.06
CA ALA A 568 -24.63 22.75 4.60
C ALA A 568 -25.59 23.56 3.71
N ASN A 569 -26.67 22.89 3.27
CA ASN A 569 -27.74 23.39 2.40
C ASN A 569 -27.30 23.75 0.96
N SER A 570 -26.15 23.28 0.48
CA SER A 570 -25.80 23.36 -0.96
C SER A 570 -26.57 22.31 -1.78
N GLY A 571 -26.55 22.47 -3.11
CA GLY A 571 -27.16 21.49 -4.04
C GLY A 571 -26.21 20.38 -4.51
N ASP A 572 -25.00 20.31 -3.95
CA ASP A 572 -23.96 19.39 -4.42
C ASP A 572 -24.22 17.94 -3.94
N MET A 573 -25.09 17.78 -2.94
CA MET A 573 -25.50 16.50 -2.35
C MET A 573 -26.95 16.10 -2.70
N ASP A 574 -27.57 16.76 -3.69
CA ASP A 574 -28.89 16.44 -4.24
C ASP A 574 -29.03 14.97 -4.72
N TRP A 575 -27.93 14.27 -4.96
CA TRP A 575 -27.90 12.84 -5.26
C TRP A 575 -28.23 11.98 -4.03
N LEU A 576 -27.77 12.38 -2.84
CA LEU A 576 -27.98 11.71 -1.55
C LEU A 576 -29.32 12.10 -0.92
N ASP A 577 -29.61 13.39 -0.77
CA ASP A 577 -30.73 13.88 0.05
C ASP A 577 -31.87 14.53 -0.78
N GLY A 578 -31.64 14.76 -2.08
CA GLY A 578 -32.60 15.42 -2.99
C GLY A 578 -32.70 16.94 -2.83
N GLY A 579 -31.79 17.53 -2.05
CA GLY A 579 -31.67 18.96 -1.83
C GLY A 579 -32.80 19.56 -1.00
N ASN A 580 -32.74 20.89 -0.85
CA ASN A 580 -33.69 21.72 -0.09
C ASN A 580 -35.15 21.68 -0.61
N THR A 581 -35.47 20.82 -1.59
CA THR A 581 -36.82 20.61 -2.13
C THR A 581 -37.53 19.37 -1.56
N THR A 582 -36.81 18.45 -0.90
CA THR A 582 -37.44 17.27 -0.27
C THR A 582 -38.13 17.62 1.04
N ALA A 583 -39.12 16.80 1.42
CA ALA A 583 -39.80 16.96 2.71
C ALA A 583 -38.83 16.80 3.90
N LYS A 584 -37.83 15.91 3.79
CA LYS A 584 -36.84 15.67 4.85
C LYS A 584 -35.92 16.90 5.01
N CYS A 585 -35.41 17.47 3.91
CA CYS A 585 -34.56 18.67 3.95
C CYS A 585 -35.29 20.02 4.13
N SER A 586 -36.62 20.05 4.08
CA SER A 586 -37.42 21.27 4.34
C SER A 586 -38.15 21.27 5.70
N ALA A 587 -38.06 20.18 6.47
CA ALA A 587 -38.74 20.04 7.76
C ALA A 587 -38.06 20.78 8.93
N LEU A 588 -36.75 21.06 8.85
CA LEU A 588 -35.93 21.53 9.97
C LEU A 588 -35.13 22.80 9.61
N ASN A 589 -34.83 23.63 10.62
CA ASN A 589 -33.96 24.80 10.45
C ASN A 589 -32.50 24.42 10.76
N PHE A 590 -31.74 24.10 9.71
CA PHE A 590 -30.37 23.58 9.84
C PHE A 590 -29.28 24.62 10.14
N THR A 591 -29.61 25.90 10.26
CA THR A 591 -28.61 26.99 10.38
C THR A 591 -27.81 27.02 11.69
N GLU A 592 -28.17 26.17 12.68
CA GLU A 592 -27.48 26.06 13.98
C GLU A 592 -26.83 24.68 14.22
N LEU A 593 -26.88 23.73 13.26
CA LEU A 593 -26.26 22.41 13.44
C LEU A 593 -24.73 22.48 13.45
N GLN A 594 -24.11 21.70 14.34
CA GLN A 594 -22.66 21.80 14.60
C GLN A 594 -21.76 21.10 13.57
N GLN A 595 -22.33 20.53 12.50
CA GLN A 595 -21.59 19.85 11.41
C GLN A 595 -20.67 18.76 11.97
N THR A 596 -21.24 17.87 12.78
CA THR A 596 -20.56 16.74 13.40
C THR A 596 -21.36 15.45 13.25
N ALA A 597 -20.66 14.33 13.12
CA ALA A 597 -21.23 12.98 13.14
C ALA A 597 -20.60 12.18 14.27
N THR A 598 -21.35 11.27 14.88
CA THR A 598 -20.82 10.31 15.86
C THR A 598 -21.10 8.89 15.44
N PHE A 599 -20.06 8.06 15.39
CA PHE A 599 -20.13 6.63 15.16
C PHE A 599 -19.67 5.90 16.42
N SER A 600 -20.33 4.82 16.84
CA SER A 600 -20.04 4.16 18.13
C SER A 600 -20.52 2.70 18.19
N ALA A 601 -20.16 1.99 19.26
CA ALA A 601 -20.62 0.63 19.55
C ALA A 601 -20.37 -0.39 18.42
N PHE A 602 -19.22 -0.28 17.75
CA PHE A 602 -18.80 -1.16 16.67
C PHE A 602 -18.61 -2.60 17.12
N SER A 603 -19.24 -3.51 16.38
CA SER A 603 -19.04 -4.95 16.49
C SER A 603 -19.15 -5.63 15.13
N LEU A 604 -18.13 -6.41 14.77
CA LEU A 604 -18.06 -7.23 13.56
C LEU A 604 -18.04 -8.72 13.96
N GLY A 605 -18.90 -9.56 13.37
CA GLY A 605 -18.97 -10.97 13.74
C GLY A 605 -19.77 -11.84 12.78
N PRO A 606 -19.95 -13.13 13.10
CA PRO A 606 -20.86 -14.00 12.36
C PRO A 606 -22.28 -13.44 12.33
N ILE A 607 -22.95 -13.60 11.18
CA ILE A 607 -24.36 -13.26 11.01
C ILE A 607 -25.20 -13.99 12.08
N ASP A 608 -26.29 -13.38 12.54
CA ASP A 608 -27.16 -13.79 13.66
C ASP A 608 -26.52 -13.79 15.07
N THR A 609 -25.21 -13.58 15.23
CA THR A 609 -24.57 -13.55 16.57
C THR A 609 -24.42 -12.15 17.17
N VAL A 610 -24.43 -11.10 16.34
CA VAL A 610 -24.19 -9.72 16.78
C VAL A 610 -25.53 -9.01 17.01
N SER A 611 -26.01 -9.00 18.25
CA SER A 611 -27.24 -8.27 18.59
C SER A 611 -27.08 -6.77 18.35
N VAL A 612 -27.92 -6.22 17.47
CA VAL A 612 -27.95 -4.78 17.13
C VAL A 612 -27.96 -3.92 18.41
N PRO A 613 -27.05 -2.94 18.57
CA PRO A 613 -26.91 -2.20 19.82
C PRO A 613 -28.22 -1.51 20.27
N SER A 614 -28.71 -1.87 21.46
CA SER A 614 -29.89 -1.23 22.04
C SER A 614 -29.54 0.17 22.55
N THR A 615 -30.00 1.21 21.85
CA THR A 615 -29.73 2.62 22.20
C THR A 615 -30.36 3.03 23.54
N SER A 616 -29.59 2.91 24.63
CA SER A 616 -29.98 3.35 25.98
C SER A 616 -29.31 4.67 26.34
N THR A 617 -30.11 5.74 26.49
CA THR A 617 -29.65 7.11 26.75
C THR A 617 -29.07 7.29 28.15
N THR A 618 -27.74 7.36 28.26
CA THR A 618 -27.02 7.67 29.51
C THR A 618 -26.46 9.10 29.45
N THR A 619 -27.10 10.04 30.16
CA THR A 619 -26.71 11.45 30.16
C THR A 619 -25.44 11.69 31.01
N VAL A 620 -24.32 11.97 30.35
CA VAL A 620 -23.05 12.34 31.02
C VAL A 620 -22.94 13.86 31.13
N SER A 621 -23.22 14.42 32.30
CA SER A 621 -23.06 15.87 32.56
C SER A 621 -21.63 16.24 32.97
N THR A 622 -20.85 16.78 32.03
CA THR A 622 -19.50 17.30 32.29
C THR A 622 -19.55 18.63 33.05
N THR A 623 -19.00 18.67 34.26
CA THR A 623 -18.92 19.89 35.07
C THR A 623 -17.50 20.47 35.05
N THR A 624 -17.25 21.40 34.13
CA THR A 624 -15.94 22.06 33.95
C THR A 624 -15.56 22.92 35.16
N THR A 625 -14.64 22.43 35.98
CA THR A 625 -14.19 23.13 37.20
C THR A 625 -13.06 24.10 36.87
N ARG A 626 -13.37 25.41 36.79
CA ARG A 626 -12.38 26.46 36.48
C ARG A 626 -11.66 26.96 37.74
N THR A 627 -10.39 26.61 37.89
CA THR A 627 -9.52 27.06 39.00
C THR A 627 -9.42 28.59 39.08
N THR A 628 -9.67 29.17 40.24
CA THR A 628 -9.33 30.57 40.56
C THR A 628 -8.79 30.72 41.98
N THR A 629 -7.82 31.62 42.15
CA THR A 629 -7.05 31.86 43.39
C THR A 629 -7.94 32.27 44.58
N PRO A 630 -7.70 31.75 45.80
CA PRO A 630 -8.61 31.95 46.93
C PRO A 630 -8.57 33.37 47.52
N THR A 631 -9.72 33.83 48.01
CA THR A 631 -9.85 34.94 48.96
C THR A 631 -10.75 34.48 50.11
N THR A 632 -10.30 34.63 51.36
CA THR A 632 -10.90 33.95 52.51
C THR A 632 -11.92 34.82 53.26
N ILE A 633 -13.19 34.40 53.31
CA ILE A 633 -14.17 34.82 54.33
C ILE A 633 -14.94 33.59 54.84
N THR A 634 -15.29 33.61 56.13
CA THR A 634 -15.72 32.46 56.95
C THR A 634 -17.25 32.31 57.03
N THR A 635 -17.78 31.08 57.20
CA THR A 635 -18.63 30.65 58.35
C THR A 635 -19.63 29.50 58.06
N ALA A 636 -19.24 28.28 58.45
CA ALA A 636 -19.99 27.21 59.18
C ALA A 636 -21.37 26.62 58.75
N THR A 637 -21.60 25.39 59.26
CA THR A 637 -22.90 24.71 59.55
C THR A 637 -23.79 24.26 58.37
N THR A 638 -24.39 23.05 58.32
CA THR A 638 -24.31 21.81 59.14
C THR A 638 -24.65 20.59 58.25
N ALA A 639 -24.13 19.39 58.57
CA ALA A 639 -24.53 18.15 57.88
C ALA A 639 -25.76 17.47 58.53
N ILE A 640 -26.59 16.81 57.72
CA ILE A 640 -27.51 15.74 58.17
C ILE A 640 -27.33 14.54 57.24
N THR A 641 -27.28 13.34 57.81
CA THR A 641 -27.10 12.06 57.11
C THR A 641 -28.29 11.16 57.39
N THR A 642 -28.80 10.48 56.35
CA THR A 642 -29.66 9.31 56.52
C THR A 642 -29.29 8.24 55.49
N THR A 643 -28.80 7.12 55.97
CA THR A 643 -28.50 5.92 55.18
C THR A 643 -29.59 4.88 55.45
N ALA A 644 -30.08 4.21 54.39
CA ALA A 644 -30.96 3.06 54.51
C ALA A 644 -30.57 2.01 53.47
N THR A 645 -29.83 0.99 53.90
CA THR A 645 -29.58 -0.26 53.16
C THR A 645 -30.56 -1.34 53.64
N ILE A 646 -30.96 -2.23 52.72
CA ILE A 646 -31.27 -3.65 52.98
C ILE A 646 -31.29 -4.39 51.63
N SER A 647 -31.24 -5.73 51.66
CA SER A 647 -30.74 -6.57 50.56
C SER A 647 -31.76 -7.65 50.09
N THR A 648 -31.26 -8.55 49.23
CA THR A 648 -31.74 -9.93 48.91
C THR A 648 -32.83 -10.19 47.85
N SER A 649 -32.35 -10.76 46.73
CA SER A 649 -32.78 -12.03 46.08
C SER A 649 -34.18 -12.26 45.50
N PHE A 650 -34.21 -12.62 44.21
CA PHE A 650 -35.03 -13.70 43.60
C PHE A 650 -34.08 -14.52 42.68
N ALA A 651 -34.05 -15.85 42.62
CA ALA A 651 -35.05 -16.93 42.65
C ALA A 651 -35.62 -17.25 41.25
N THR A 652 -35.25 -18.42 40.72
CA THR A 652 -35.64 -18.94 39.40
C THR A 652 -37.02 -19.59 39.41
N THR A 653 -37.75 -19.51 38.29
CA THR A 653 -38.95 -20.33 38.04
C THR A 653 -38.99 -20.70 36.55
N SER A 654 -39.39 -21.94 36.24
CA SER A 654 -39.48 -22.45 34.86
C SER A 654 -40.90 -22.97 34.59
N THR A 655 -41.47 -22.62 33.43
CA THR A 655 -42.75 -23.16 32.96
C THR A 655 -42.67 -23.50 31.48
N THR A 656 -42.81 -24.78 31.15
CA THR A 656 -42.87 -25.28 29.77
C THR A 656 -44.31 -25.43 29.30
N THR A 657 -44.59 -25.00 28.07
CA THR A 657 -45.85 -25.31 27.38
C THR A 657 -45.53 -25.76 25.96
N SER A 658 -45.90 -26.99 25.62
CA SER A 658 -45.64 -27.62 24.31
C SER A 658 -46.94 -27.88 23.55
N LEU A 659 -46.94 -27.75 22.22
CA LEU A 659 -47.91 -28.42 21.36
C LEU A 659 -47.33 -28.69 19.95
N THR A 660 -47.66 -29.86 19.40
CA THR A 660 -47.36 -30.31 18.03
C THR A 660 -48.42 -29.79 17.04
N THR A 661 -48.46 -29.99 15.72
CA THR A 661 -47.88 -30.97 14.75
C THR A 661 -47.92 -30.26 13.35
N THR A 662 -47.46 -30.72 12.16
CA THR A 662 -47.29 -32.05 11.52
C THR A 662 -46.29 -31.95 10.33
N ILE A 663 -45.91 -33.07 9.72
CA ILE A 663 -45.07 -33.16 8.50
C ILE A 663 -45.96 -33.20 7.24
N ALA A 664 -45.48 -32.64 6.12
CA ALA A 664 -45.95 -32.95 4.75
C ALA A 664 -44.76 -33.02 3.78
N SER A 665 -44.83 -33.88 2.76
CA SER A 665 -43.69 -34.21 1.86
C SER A 665 -44.13 -34.38 0.41
N ALA A 666 -43.16 -34.33 -0.52
CA ALA A 666 -43.31 -34.47 -1.98
C ALA A 666 -43.97 -33.24 -2.67
N THR A 667 -43.78 -32.98 -3.97
CA THR A 667 -43.34 -33.88 -5.06
C THR A 667 -42.47 -33.15 -6.08
N ALA A 668 -41.49 -33.83 -6.68
CA ALA A 668 -40.74 -33.31 -7.83
C ALA A 668 -41.59 -33.38 -9.12
N ILE A 669 -41.50 -32.34 -9.96
CA ILE A 669 -42.12 -32.32 -11.30
C ILE A 669 -41.06 -32.00 -12.35
N SER A 670 -40.75 -32.96 -13.21
CA SER A 670 -39.90 -32.77 -14.39
C SER A 670 -40.74 -32.30 -15.58
N VAL A 671 -40.43 -31.13 -16.14
CA VAL A 671 -41.01 -30.68 -17.42
C VAL A 671 -39.90 -30.55 -18.45
N SER A 672 -39.92 -31.41 -19.46
CA SER A 672 -39.03 -31.35 -20.61
C SER A 672 -39.63 -30.44 -21.70
N ALA A 673 -38.95 -29.34 -22.04
CA ALA A 673 -39.28 -28.51 -23.20
C ALA A 673 -38.01 -28.25 -24.04
N SER A 674 -37.96 -28.81 -25.24
CA SER A 674 -36.83 -28.68 -26.16
C SER A 674 -36.95 -27.41 -27.01
N TYR A 675 -35.90 -26.59 -27.05
CA TYR A 675 -35.74 -25.54 -28.07
C TYR A 675 -34.39 -25.65 -28.77
N SER A 676 -34.40 -25.37 -30.08
CA SER A 676 -33.29 -25.62 -30.99
C SER A 676 -32.31 -24.45 -31.06
N VAL A 677 -31.02 -24.71 -30.83
CA VAL A 677 -29.94 -23.74 -31.08
C VAL A 677 -29.65 -23.67 -32.59
N SER A 678 -29.91 -22.51 -33.19
CA SER A 678 -29.50 -22.19 -34.56
C SER A 678 -28.05 -21.71 -34.57
N ILE A 679 -27.13 -22.47 -35.16
CA ILE A 679 -25.71 -22.11 -35.22
C ILE A 679 -25.48 -21.04 -36.32
N PRO A 680 -24.97 -19.83 -35.99
CA PRO A 680 -24.51 -18.88 -36.99
C PRO A 680 -23.23 -19.39 -37.68
N LYS A 681 -23.16 -19.17 -38.99
CA LYS A 681 -22.09 -19.69 -39.85
C LYS A 681 -20.79 -18.89 -39.65
N ILE A 682 -19.69 -19.58 -39.37
CA ILE A 682 -18.35 -18.97 -39.33
C ILE A 682 -18.06 -18.32 -40.69
N THR A 683 -17.72 -17.03 -40.68
CA THR A 683 -17.20 -16.27 -41.82
C THR A 683 -15.80 -15.76 -41.50
N THR A 684 -14.91 -15.86 -42.47
CA THR A 684 -13.47 -15.56 -42.35
C THR A 684 -13.19 -14.10 -42.00
N GLU A 685 -12.12 -13.88 -41.24
CA GLU A 685 -11.56 -12.56 -40.91
C GLU A 685 -11.15 -11.76 -42.17
N PRO A 686 -11.25 -10.42 -42.14
CA PRO A 686 -10.56 -9.56 -43.09
C PRO A 686 -9.11 -9.34 -42.65
N ILE A 687 -8.16 -9.55 -43.57
CA ILE A 687 -6.75 -9.20 -43.38
C ILE A 687 -6.61 -7.68 -43.51
N CYS A 688 -6.17 -7.00 -42.44
CA CYS A 688 -5.82 -5.58 -42.49
C CYS A 688 -4.33 -5.39 -42.83
N THR A 689 -4.05 -4.67 -43.91
CA THR A 689 -2.70 -4.22 -44.29
C THR A 689 -2.51 -2.73 -44.02
N GLU A 690 -1.32 -2.35 -43.56
CA GLU A 690 -0.81 -0.97 -43.39
C GLU A 690 -1.33 0.06 -44.42
N PRO A 691 -1.96 1.16 -43.99
CA PRO A 691 -2.21 2.33 -44.83
C PRO A 691 -1.11 3.40 -44.63
N THR A 692 -0.27 3.59 -45.64
CA THR A 692 0.72 4.68 -45.66
C THR A 692 0.05 6.07 -45.63
N THR A 693 0.61 6.97 -44.82
CA THR A 693 0.42 8.45 -44.84
C THR A 693 -0.97 9.03 -44.53
N THR A 694 -1.08 9.63 -43.33
CA THR A 694 -1.78 10.90 -43.04
C THR A 694 -3.21 11.12 -43.58
N THR A 695 -4.22 10.66 -42.84
CA THR A 695 -5.25 11.57 -42.29
C THR A 695 -6.01 10.93 -41.12
N THR A 696 -6.62 11.75 -40.27
CA THR A 696 -7.39 11.33 -39.08
C THR A 696 -8.77 10.80 -39.43
N MET A 697 -9.22 9.76 -38.74
CA MET A 697 -10.65 9.61 -38.41
C MET A 697 -10.83 8.84 -37.10
N ALA A 698 -11.83 9.25 -36.31
CA ALA A 698 -12.36 8.46 -35.20
C ALA A 698 -13.56 7.63 -35.70
N CYS A 699 -13.81 6.49 -35.07
CA CYS A 699 -15.04 5.71 -35.20
C CYS A 699 -15.59 5.37 -33.81
N TYR A 700 -16.90 5.17 -33.75
CA TYR A 700 -17.67 4.68 -32.60
C TYR A 700 -17.59 3.15 -32.51
#